data_AF-K3V234-F1
#
_entry.id   AF-K3V234-F1
#
_cell.length_a   1.000
_cell.length_b   1.000
_cell.length_c   1.000
_cell.angle_alpha   90.00
_cell.angle_beta   90.00
_cell.angle_gamma   90.00
#
_symmetry.space_group_name_H-M   'P 1'
#
loop_
_entity.id
_entity.type
_entity.pdbx_description
1 polymer ?
#
loop_
_entity_poly.entity_id
_entity_poly.type
_entity_poly.pdbx_seq_one_letter_code
_entity_poly.pdbx_strand_id
1 'polypeptide(L)'
;MSKQHPEDFLNYLQQAWKRDKIYIKENPESMFDIKAIRVLCQDGKFRPLGNSYIPLPKLHYLRNRYMLEGEPFPFLRLDPPIRSEGGFGQWRCLRAFAKYHDDLDFFLEMLIRVRRSKATTVEFPRRILELYLRIQAECEDSKDPEASAHKVRYAFEKEQLVYIHPIWRPLSECLLDDSCEISSTLSKSPVFPVPEDWDASKSELASLREFYTQTLKLENASYRTILGVLEKRDFDAVLDPADLWLTDELYRALDKMRMNLSPNDAADLKLAFIEKPIIAVAPGETVTWLNATDVSWCPKLESPEVNDLSKHYPELHEFFVDFLDIKQNDAGLIFDTLMQVSSLSPDCSRDHTARGLLVAVSQRIPEYGHVFDKERFMQSNVFPVSTSDGVLLCAPSMEFVIADRQNLKEAFEGRLNLLDFDPKTVWMLDNLLVWAGLDQRYLSRHVVDQGPEDENFKSIELPDELSAKADHILRIAVHFKSPRTTTPKGTSWLRETLDHCEVRLASGFRSQLVYRSGSAEIIAVNPMGGLDIKDTVGLTVYADDENWEIFKQTLLPRRLLEWIMTDPDTNVVQDIPEQAVSLMRSIINVSNAREHVISRILDAEGIVDLELLQASPYWRVNSERQPDATISTSKADQFAASKIIDDSDSTPAPAYSQAGPSYSRDERPAYSKGEPSYTTRTERTYSNGEPPYSKEDPVKRRSPPPPPPAKPDSLRDRLPVSKRGLQRRVSEKQDWEGDFVANEATLVDFTGEDAYGID
;
A
#
# COMPACT_ATOMS: atom_id res chain seq x y z
N MET A 1 -12.22 -58.28 -45.38
CA MET A 1 -13.49 -57.53 -45.56
C MET A 1 -13.34 -56.04 -45.23
N SER A 2 -13.70 -55.49 -44.08
CA SER A 2 -13.82 -54.02 -43.84
C SER A 2 -12.68 -53.12 -44.35
N LYS A 3 -11.42 -53.55 -44.30
CA LYS A 3 -10.25 -52.79 -44.80
C LYS A 3 -9.93 -52.97 -46.30
N GLN A 4 -10.59 -53.90 -46.99
CA GLN A 4 -10.29 -54.33 -48.37
C GLN A 4 -11.51 -54.18 -49.29
N HIS A 5 -12.68 -54.51 -48.76
CA HIS A 5 -14.00 -54.46 -49.37
C HIS A 5 -14.92 -53.72 -48.38
N PRO A 6 -14.78 -52.39 -48.27
CA PRO A 6 -15.47 -51.60 -47.25
C PRO A 6 -16.97 -51.46 -47.52
N GLU A 7 -17.36 -51.43 -48.80
CA GLU A 7 -18.76 -51.26 -49.22
C GLU A 7 -19.53 -52.58 -49.04
N ASP A 8 -18.90 -53.71 -49.37
CA ASP A 8 -19.45 -55.06 -49.15
C ASP A 8 -19.51 -55.47 -47.66
N PHE A 9 -18.80 -54.78 -46.76
CA PHE A 9 -18.64 -55.25 -45.37
C PHE A 9 -19.97 -55.35 -44.61
N LEU A 10 -20.89 -54.40 -44.80
CA LEU A 10 -22.19 -54.45 -44.12
C LEU A 10 -23.06 -55.58 -44.68
N ASN A 11 -22.98 -55.87 -45.99
CA ASN A 11 -23.63 -57.03 -46.60
C ASN A 11 -23.02 -58.35 -46.08
N TYR A 12 -21.70 -58.44 -45.95
CA TYR A 12 -21.02 -59.59 -45.32
C TYR A 12 -21.45 -59.77 -43.85
N LEU A 13 -21.46 -58.70 -43.05
CA LEU A 13 -21.89 -58.74 -41.64
C LEU A 13 -23.36 -59.19 -41.52
N GLN A 14 -24.22 -58.73 -42.43
CA GLN A 14 -25.64 -59.12 -42.49
C GLN A 14 -25.85 -60.60 -42.85
N GLN A 15 -24.97 -61.19 -43.66
CA GLN A 15 -24.96 -62.62 -43.96
C GLN A 15 -24.37 -63.44 -42.79
N ALA A 16 -23.21 -63.05 -42.27
CA ALA A 16 -22.56 -63.71 -41.14
C ALA A 16 -23.46 -63.75 -39.90
N TRP A 17 -24.16 -62.65 -39.58
CA TRP A 17 -25.10 -62.58 -38.46
C TRP A 17 -26.24 -63.60 -38.55
N LYS A 18 -26.66 -64.05 -39.74
CA LYS A 18 -27.70 -65.09 -39.88
C LYS A 18 -27.20 -66.47 -39.39
N ARG A 19 -25.88 -66.70 -39.41
CA ARG A 19 -25.23 -67.94 -38.98
C ARG A 19 -24.69 -67.82 -37.54
N ASP A 20 -24.04 -66.69 -37.23
CA ASP A 20 -23.14 -66.56 -36.08
C ASP A 20 -23.76 -65.84 -34.86
N LYS A 21 -25.04 -65.41 -34.95
CA LYS A 21 -25.77 -64.70 -33.88
C LYS A 21 -25.77 -65.43 -32.52
N ILE A 22 -25.75 -66.76 -32.51
CA ILE A 22 -25.75 -67.56 -31.26
C ILE A 22 -24.38 -67.42 -30.58
N TYR A 23 -23.30 -67.70 -31.31
CA TYR A 23 -21.93 -67.58 -30.81
C TYR A 23 -21.60 -66.16 -30.31
N ILE A 24 -22.10 -65.13 -30.98
CA ILE A 24 -21.89 -63.72 -30.56
C ILE A 24 -22.75 -63.34 -29.35
N LYS A 25 -23.90 -64.00 -29.12
CA LYS A 25 -24.64 -63.89 -27.84
C LYS A 25 -23.89 -64.53 -26.67
N GLU A 26 -23.14 -65.61 -26.93
CA GLU A 26 -22.37 -66.35 -25.93
C GLU A 26 -21.03 -65.68 -25.58
N ASN A 27 -20.51 -64.81 -26.47
CA ASN A 27 -19.22 -64.14 -26.32
C ASN A 27 -19.39 -62.61 -26.37
N PRO A 28 -19.79 -61.95 -25.26
CA PRO A 28 -20.15 -60.53 -25.25
C PRO A 28 -19.01 -59.61 -25.72
N GLU A 29 -17.74 -59.92 -25.44
CA GLU A 29 -16.58 -59.16 -25.93
C GLU A 29 -16.57 -58.99 -27.46
N SER A 30 -17.04 -60.00 -28.21
CA SER A 30 -17.13 -59.93 -29.67
C SER A 30 -18.11 -58.84 -30.16
N MET A 31 -19.09 -58.43 -29.34
CA MET A 31 -19.96 -57.30 -29.65
C MET A 31 -19.22 -55.95 -29.58
N PHE A 32 -18.24 -55.80 -28.68
CA PHE A 32 -17.42 -54.60 -28.55
C PHE A 32 -16.53 -54.48 -29.79
N ASP A 33 -15.82 -55.55 -30.15
CA ASP A 33 -14.99 -55.61 -31.35
C ASP A 33 -15.79 -55.26 -32.62
N ILE A 34 -16.97 -55.85 -32.83
CA ILE A 34 -17.80 -55.56 -34.02
C ILE A 34 -18.28 -54.09 -34.02
N LYS A 35 -18.65 -53.53 -32.85
CA LYS A 35 -18.98 -52.10 -32.72
C LYS A 35 -17.78 -51.19 -33.00
N ALA A 36 -16.56 -51.60 -32.67
CA ALA A 36 -15.33 -50.86 -32.93
C ALA A 36 -14.88 -50.90 -34.41
N ILE A 37 -15.35 -51.87 -35.22
CA ILE A 37 -15.02 -51.93 -36.65
C ILE A 37 -15.44 -50.64 -37.35
N ARG A 38 -14.48 -49.99 -38.02
CA ARG A 38 -14.73 -48.80 -38.84
C ARG A 38 -15.38 -49.20 -40.17
N VAL A 39 -16.54 -48.62 -40.43
CA VAL A 39 -17.40 -48.85 -41.61
C VAL A 39 -17.60 -47.56 -42.40
N LEU A 40 -18.08 -47.66 -43.63
CA LEU A 40 -18.26 -46.51 -44.52
C LEU A 40 -19.60 -45.80 -44.27
N CYS A 41 -19.54 -44.50 -44.01
CA CYS A 41 -20.71 -43.64 -43.87
C CYS A 41 -21.06 -42.90 -45.17
N GLN A 42 -22.27 -42.33 -45.23
CA GLN A 42 -22.77 -41.54 -46.37
C GLN A 42 -21.90 -40.31 -46.66
N ASP A 43 -21.21 -39.77 -45.64
CA ASP A 43 -20.25 -38.67 -45.78
C ASP A 43 -18.88 -39.10 -46.36
N GLY A 44 -18.75 -40.34 -46.81
CA GLY A 44 -17.52 -40.92 -47.35
C GLY A 44 -16.44 -41.24 -46.30
N LYS A 45 -16.72 -41.06 -45.01
CA LYS A 45 -15.73 -41.27 -43.94
C LYS A 45 -15.89 -42.63 -43.27
N PHE A 46 -14.79 -43.13 -42.74
CA PHE A 46 -14.72 -44.39 -42.00
C PHE A 46 -14.90 -44.17 -40.50
N ARG A 47 -16.00 -44.67 -39.93
CA ARG A 47 -16.43 -44.43 -38.55
C ARG A 47 -16.77 -45.75 -37.85
N PRO A 48 -16.49 -45.95 -36.55
CA PRO A 48 -16.89 -47.17 -35.85
C PRO A 48 -18.39 -47.41 -35.92
N LEU A 49 -18.78 -48.66 -36.13
CA LEU A 49 -20.18 -49.08 -36.30
C LEU A 49 -21.06 -48.70 -35.10
N GLY A 50 -20.52 -48.76 -33.88
CA GLY A 50 -21.18 -48.32 -32.65
C GLY A 50 -21.47 -46.81 -32.57
N ASN A 51 -20.72 -46.00 -33.31
CA ASN A 51 -20.83 -44.54 -33.33
C ASN A 51 -21.39 -44.05 -34.68
N SER A 52 -22.13 -44.93 -35.36
CA SER A 52 -22.77 -44.68 -36.66
C SER A 52 -24.26 -44.98 -36.58
N TYR A 53 -25.07 -44.27 -37.37
CA TYR A 53 -26.53 -44.37 -37.32
C TYR A 53 -27.12 -45.07 -38.54
N ILE A 54 -28.17 -45.86 -38.32
CA ILE A 54 -28.97 -46.44 -39.40
C ILE A 54 -29.79 -45.32 -40.07
N PRO A 55 -29.71 -45.12 -41.41
CA PRO A 55 -30.43 -44.08 -42.14
C PRO A 55 -31.94 -44.36 -42.25
N LEU A 56 -32.67 -44.20 -41.15
CA LEU A 56 -34.13 -44.30 -41.12
C LEU A 56 -34.78 -42.98 -41.60
N PRO A 57 -35.96 -43.02 -42.25
CA PRO A 57 -36.65 -41.81 -42.74
C PRO A 57 -36.85 -40.73 -41.67
N LYS A 58 -37.22 -41.12 -40.43
CA LYS A 58 -37.38 -40.20 -39.29
C LYS A 58 -36.07 -39.48 -38.93
N LEU A 59 -34.95 -40.20 -38.90
CA LEU A 59 -33.64 -39.62 -38.58
C LEU A 59 -33.14 -38.71 -39.72
N HIS A 60 -33.41 -39.06 -40.98
CA HIS A 60 -33.14 -38.18 -42.12
C HIS A 60 -33.95 -36.88 -42.05
N TYR A 61 -35.23 -36.95 -41.68
CA TYR A 61 -36.06 -35.75 -41.46
C TYR A 61 -35.51 -34.86 -40.35
N LEU A 62 -35.20 -35.42 -39.17
CA LEU A 62 -34.64 -34.66 -38.05
C LEU A 62 -33.27 -34.06 -38.38
N ARG A 63 -32.38 -34.84 -39.02
CA ARG A 63 -31.08 -34.33 -39.51
C ARG A 63 -31.26 -33.17 -40.48
N ASN A 64 -32.24 -33.24 -41.39
CA ASN A 64 -32.51 -32.16 -42.35
C ASN A 64 -33.24 -30.95 -41.73
N ARG A 65 -33.82 -31.07 -40.53
CA ARG A 65 -34.33 -29.92 -39.77
C ARG A 65 -33.18 -29.12 -39.13
N TYR A 66 -32.23 -29.79 -38.50
CA TYR A 66 -31.21 -29.13 -37.68
C TYR A 66 -29.86 -28.92 -38.37
N MET A 67 -29.54 -29.68 -39.43
CA MET A 67 -28.25 -29.65 -40.11
C MET A 67 -28.33 -29.25 -41.59
N LEU A 68 -27.49 -28.30 -41.97
CA LEU A 68 -27.44 -27.71 -43.32
C LEU A 68 -26.77 -28.65 -44.34
N GLU A 69 -26.92 -28.36 -45.63
CA GLU A 69 -26.18 -29.08 -46.67
C GLU A 69 -24.67 -28.87 -46.51
N GLY A 70 -23.91 -29.97 -46.59
CA GLY A 70 -22.46 -29.97 -46.30
C GLY A 70 -22.07 -30.31 -44.86
N GLU A 71 -23.00 -30.26 -43.88
CA GLU A 71 -22.73 -30.71 -42.50
C GLU A 71 -22.86 -32.26 -42.38
N PRO A 72 -21.77 -33.01 -42.12
CA PRO A 72 -21.77 -34.46 -42.30
C PRO A 72 -22.18 -35.23 -41.04
N PHE A 73 -23.36 -35.87 -41.08
CA PHE A 73 -23.84 -36.78 -40.03
C PHE A 73 -23.37 -38.23 -40.27
N PRO A 74 -23.06 -39.04 -39.24
CA PRO A 74 -22.52 -40.40 -39.39
C PRO A 74 -23.57 -41.46 -39.76
N PHE A 75 -24.44 -41.20 -40.75
CA PHE A 75 -25.32 -42.24 -41.30
C PHE A 75 -24.52 -43.30 -42.06
N LEU A 76 -24.87 -44.57 -41.89
CA LEU A 76 -24.26 -45.69 -42.61
C LEU A 76 -24.57 -45.63 -44.12
N ARG A 77 -23.58 -45.91 -44.96
CA ARG A 77 -23.80 -46.15 -46.39
C ARG A 77 -24.29 -47.58 -46.58
N LEU A 78 -25.57 -47.74 -46.89
CA LEU A 78 -26.23 -49.04 -47.09
C LEU A 78 -26.53 -49.26 -48.57
N ASP A 79 -26.24 -50.45 -49.07
CA ASP A 79 -26.57 -50.87 -50.45
C ASP A 79 -27.21 -52.27 -50.46
N PRO A 80 -28.51 -52.41 -50.80
CA PRO A 80 -29.44 -51.33 -51.16
C PRO A 80 -29.79 -50.40 -49.99
N PRO A 81 -30.11 -49.11 -50.27
CA PRO A 81 -30.54 -48.15 -49.26
C PRO A 81 -31.92 -48.50 -48.67
N ILE A 82 -32.24 -47.89 -47.53
CA ILE A 82 -33.55 -48.03 -46.88
C ILE A 82 -34.59 -47.24 -47.70
N ARG A 83 -35.74 -47.86 -47.96
CA ARG A 83 -36.86 -47.23 -48.70
C ARG A 83 -37.60 -46.24 -47.80
N SER A 84 -38.10 -45.14 -48.38
CA SER A 84 -38.78 -44.05 -47.67
C SER A 84 -39.99 -44.48 -46.84
N GLU A 85 -40.70 -45.52 -47.27
CA GLU A 85 -41.89 -46.10 -46.61
C GLU A 85 -41.53 -47.27 -45.67
N GLY A 86 -40.25 -47.61 -45.53
CA GLY A 86 -39.80 -48.86 -44.92
C GLY A 86 -39.14 -48.71 -43.55
N GLY A 87 -39.44 -49.65 -42.65
CA GLY A 87 -38.56 -49.95 -41.52
C GLY A 87 -37.26 -50.64 -41.96
N PHE A 88 -36.48 -51.15 -41.00
CA PHE A 88 -35.12 -51.72 -41.19
C PHE A 88 -34.91 -52.73 -42.34
N GLY A 89 -35.97 -53.34 -42.90
CA GLY A 89 -35.88 -54.25 -44.05
C GLY A 89 -34.84 -55.37 -43.86
N GLN A 90 -33.92 -55.51 -44.81
CA GLN A 90 -32.84 -56.50 -44.73
C GLN A 90 -31.78 -56.18 -43.65
N TRP A 91 -31.73 -54.93 -43.19
CA TRP A 91 -30.72 -54.38 -42.28
C TRP A 91 -31.08 -54.53 -40.79
N ARG A 92 -32.14 -55.30 -40.45
CA ARG A 92 -32.57 -55.59 -39.08
C ARG A 92 -31.45 -56.05 -38.13
N CYS A 93 -30.41 -56.70 -38.65
CA CYS A 93 -29.21 -57.10 -37.90
C CYS A 93 -28.42 -55.91 -37.31
N LEU A 94 -28.38 -54.77 -38.00
CA LEU A 94 -27.58 -53.61 -37.59
C LEU A 94 -28.07 -52.98 -36.29
N ARG A 95 -29.32 -53.24 -35.85
CA ARG A 95 -29.86 -52.80 -34.55
C ARG A 95 -29.06 -53.30 -33.34
N ALA A 96 -28.27 -54.37 -33.51
CA ALA A 96 -27.40 -54.90 -32.46
C ALA A 96 -26.07 -54.10 -32.33
N PHE A 97 -25.68 -53.36 -33.37
CA PHE A 97 -24.36 -52.76 -33.51
C PHE A 97 -24.37 -51.24 -33.67
N ALA A 98 -25.32 -50.68 -34.43
CA ALA A 98 -25.40 -49.28 -34.81
C ALA A 98 -26.59 -48.59 -34.15
N LYS A 99 -26.49 -47.26 -33.93
CA LYS A 99 -27.56 -46.45 -33.33
C LYS A 99 -28.72 -46.24 -34.31
N TYR A 100 -29.95 -46.10 -33.81
CA TYR A 100 -31.13 -45.97 -34.65
C TYR A 100 -32.34 -45.27 -34.01
N HIS A 101 -32.21 -44.81 -32.76
CA HIS A 101 -33.21 -43.99 -32.10
C HIS A 101 -32.90 -42.51 -32.34
N ASP A 102 -33.92 -41.66 -32.23
CA ASP A 102 -33.78 -40.23 -31.99
C ASP A 102 -33.84 -39.98 -30.48
N ASP A 103 -32.73 -40.30 -29.82
CA ASP A 103 -32.50 -40.16 -28.38
C ASP A 103 -31.57 -38.98 -28.08
N LEU A 104 -31.32 -38.70 -26.80
CA LEU A 104 -30.32 -37.72 -26.32
C LEU A 104 -28.97 -37.82 -27.06
N ASP A 105 -28.50 -39.03 -27.37
CA ASP A 105 -27.25 -39.27 -28.11
C ASP A 105 -27.33 -38.81 -29.57
N PHE A 106 -28.48 -38.93 -30.21
CA PHE A 106 -28.74 -38.43 -31.56
C PHE A 106 -28.73 -36.90 -31.62
N PHE A 107 -29.36 -36.22 -30.65
CA PHE A 107 -29.38 -34.75 -30.60
C PHE A 107 -28.01 -34.16 -30.21
N LEU A 108 -27.30 -34.74 -29.24
CA LEU A 108 -25.92 -34.36 -28.90
C LEU A 108 -24.97 -34.58 -30.09
N GLU A 109 -25.07 -35.72 -30.78
CA GLU A 109 -24.26 -35.99 -31.98
C GLU A 109 -24.53 -34.96 -33.09
N MET A 110 -25.78 -34.54 -33.34
CA MET A 110 -26.08 -33.47 -34.30
C MET A 110 -25.41 -32.15 -33.90
N LEU A 111 -25.53 -31.73 -32.64
CA LEU A 111 -24.91 -30.52 -32.10
C LEU A 111 -23.37 -30.55 -32.27
N ILE A 112 -22.74 -31.67 -31.93
CA ILE A 112 -21.30 -31.93 -32.12
C ILE A 112 -20.91 -31.86 -33.61
N ARG A 113 -21.79 -32.23 -34.56
CA ARG A 113 -21.52 -32.10 -36.00
C ARG A 113 -21.67 -30.68 -36.53
N VAL A 114 -22.56 -29.85 -35.98
CA VAL A 114 -22.65 -28.42 -36.30
C VAL A 114 -21.40 -27.69 -35.78
N ARG A 115 -21.03 -27.93 -34.51
CA ARG A 115 -19.79 -27.41 -33.88
C ARG A 115 -18.51 -27.75 -34.66
N ARG A 116 -18.48 -28.94 -35.27
CA ARG A 116 -17.36 -29.49 -36.07
C ARG A 116 -17.55 -29.31 -37.59
N SER A 117 -18.46 -28.43 -38.01
CA SER A 117 -18.56 -28.00 -39.41
C SER A 117 -17.32 -27.18 -39.81
N LYS A 118 -17.22 -26.81 -41.10
CA LYS A 118 -16.14 -25.92 -41.60
C LYS A 118 -16.54 -24.45 -41.62
N ALA A 119 -17.76 -24.11 -41.20
CA ALA A 119 -18.23 -22.73 -41.18
C ALA A 119 -17.53 -21.96 -40.05
N THR A 120 -17.22 -20.69 -40.29
CA THR A 120 -16.63 -19.79 -39.28
C THR A 120 -17.66 -19.26 -38.28
N THR A 121 -18.95 -19.38 -38.60
CA THR A 121 -20.10 -18.89 -37.84
C THR A 121 -21.26 -19.89 -38.02
N VAL A 122 -22.20 -19.96 -37.08
CA VAL A 122 -23.40 -20.81 -37.26
C VAL A 122 -24.45 -20.05 -38.07
N GLU A 123 -24.62 -20.42 -39.33
CA GLU A 123 -25.78 -20.00 -40.11
C GLU A 123 -27.08 -20.49 -39.44
N PHE A 124 -28.06 -19.58 -39.30
CA PHE A 124 -29.36 -19.76 -38.65
C PHE A 124 -29.30 -20.27 -37.18
N PRO A 125 -28.88 -19.42 -36.21
CA PRO A 125 -28.73 -19.80 -34.80
C PRO A 125 -29.98 -20.39 -34.13
N ARG A 126 -31.20 -20.09 -34.60
CA ARG A 126 -32.44 -20.74 -34.13
C ARG A 126 -32.36 -22.27 -34.11
N ARG A 127 -31.58 -22.92 -35.00
CA ARG A 127 -31.41 -24.38 -34.96
C ARG A 127 -30.60 -24.89 -33.75
N ILE A 128 -29.79 -24.03 -33.13
CA ILE A 128 -29.09 -24.32 -31.86
C ILE A 128 -30.06 -24.20 -30.67
N LEU A 129 -30.90 -23.17 -30.66
CA LEU A 129 -32.00 -23.02 -29.69
C LEU A 129 -32.87 -24.28 -29.65
N GLU A 130 -33.37 -24.72 -30.81
CA GLU A 130 -34.22 -25.91 -30.89
C GLU A 130 -33.48 -27.20 -30.49
N LEU A 131 -32.18 -27.32 -30.79
CA LEU A 131 -31.37 -28.46 -30.33
C LEU A 131 -31.19 -28.45 -28.81
N TYR A 132 -30.89 -27.30 -28.18
CA TYR A 132 -30.78 -27.18 -26.73
C TYR A 132 -32.10 -27.51 -26.02
N LEU A 133 -33.22 -26.95 -26.49
CA LEU A 133 -34.54 -27.24 -25.94
C LEU A 133 -34.93 -28.71 -26.13
N ARG A 134 -34.54 -29.36 -27.24
CA ARG A 134 -34.76 -30.81 -27.39
C ARG A 134 -33.84 -31.64 -26.49
N ILE A 135 -32.58 -31.26 -26.30
CA ILE A 135 -31.63 -31.91 -25.38
C ILE A 135 -32.13 -31.80 -23.93
N GLN A 136 -32.72 -30.66 -23.54
CA GLN A 136 -33.38 -30.49 -22.24
C GLN A 136 -34.53 -31.50 -22.08
N ALA A 137 -35.48 -31.52 -23.03
CA ALA A 137 -36.64 -32.43 -22.97
C ALA A 137 -36.23 -33.91 -22.92
N GLU A 138 -35.19 -34.32 -23.66
CA GLU A 138 -34.63 -35.69 -23.61
C GLU A 138 -33.96 -36.03 -22.26
N CYS A 139 -33.55 -35.03 -21.47
CA CYS A 139 -33.08 -35.25 -20.09
C CYS A 139 -34.25 -35.34 -19.10
N GLU A 140 -35.32 -34.56 -19.31
CA GLU A 140 -36.53 -34.54 -18.48
C GLU A 140 -37.39 -35.80 -18.67
N ASP A 141 -37.55 -36.27 -19.90
CA ASP A 141 -38.22 -37.53 -20.27
C ASP A 141 -37.39 -38.79 -19.86
N SER A 142 -36.17 -38.60 -19.34
CA SER A 142 -35.25 -39.70 -19.01
C SER A 142 -35.62 -40.41 -17.70
N LYS A 143 -35.29 -41.71 -17.64
CA LYS A 143 -35.41 -42.51 -16.41
C LYS A 143 -34.43 -42.10 -15.31
N ASP A 144 -33.34 -41.42 -15.69
CA ASP A 144 -32.38 -40.82 -14.76
C ASP A 144 -31.98 -39.43 -15.31
N PRO A 145 -32.70 -38.37 -14.90
CA PRO A 145 -32.44 -37.01 -15.36
C PRO A 145 -31.06 -36.46 -14.95
N GLU A 146 -30.52 -36.84 -13.78
CA GLU A 146 -29.24 -36.29 -13.31
C GLU A 146 -28.05 -36.98 -14.00
N ALA A 147 -28.11 -38.30 -14.27
CA ALA A 147 -27.12 -38.97 -15.11
C ALA A 147 -27.16 -38.44 -16.57
N SER A 148 -28.37 -38.15 -17.07
CA SER A 148 -28.57 -37.56 -18.41
C SER A 148 -27.99 -36.14 -18.48
N ALA A 149 -28.29 -35.29 -17.48
CA ALA A 149 -27.74 -33.95 -17.36
C ALA A 149 -26.21 -33.95 -17.14
N HIS A 150 -25.67 -34.91 -16.38
CA HIS A 150 -24.22 -35.11 -16.22
C HIS A 150 -23.56 -35.44 -17.56
N LYS A 151 -24.16 -36.33 -18.35
CA LYS A 151 -23.69 -36.69 -19.69
C LYS A 151 -23.72 -35.49 -20.64
N VAL A 152 -24.75 -34.65 -20.57
CA VAL A 152 -24.82 -33.37 -21.30
C VAL A 152 -23.70 -32.42 -20.87
N ARG A 153 -23.52 -32.16 -19.57
CA ARG A 153 -22.45 -31.28 -19.06
C ARG A 153 -21.06 -31.75 -19.49
N TYR A 154 -20.78 -33.05 -19.41
CA TYR A 154 -19.53 -33.64 -19.87
C TYR A 154 -19.31 -33.43 -21.39
N ALA A 155 -20.35 -33.63 -22.20
CA ALA A 155 -20.26 -33.37 -23.65
C ALA A 155 -20.05 -31.88 -23.97
N PHE A 156 -20.73 -30.98 -23.25
CA PHE A 156 -20.62 -29.53 -23.45
C PHE A 156 -19.24 -28.99 -23.13
N GLU A 157 -18.59 -29.53 -22.09
CA GLU A 157 -17.19 -29.23 -21.77
C GLU A 157 -16.22 -29.85 -22.80
N LYS A 158 -16.32 -31.17 -23.03
CA LYS A 158 -15.39 -31.97 -23.88
C LYS A 158 -15.37 -31.52 -25.34
N GLU A 159 -16.49 -31.03 -25.86
CA GLU A 159 -16.66 -30.68 -27.29
C GLU A 159 -16.92 -29.17 -27.52
N GLN A 160 -16.88 -28.34 -26.46
CA GLN A 160 -17.14 -26.89 -26.51
C GLN A 160 -18.50 -26.56 -27.15
N LEU A 161 -19.60 -27.01 -26.53
CA LEU A 161 -20.95 -26.95 -27.11
C LEU A 161 -21.82 -25.79 -26.62
N VAL A 162 -21.30 -24.84 -25.84
CA VAL A 162 -22.01 -23.58 -25.57
C VAL A 162 -21.77 -22.61 -26.73
N TYR A 163 -22.84 -22.12 -27.36
CA TYR A 163 -22.78 -21.16 -28.46
C TYR A 163 -23.19 -19.77 -27.99
N ILE A 164 -22.25 -18.82 -28.03
CA ILE A 164 -22.43 -17.42 -27.68
C ILE A 164 -22.06 -16.63 -28.94
N HIS A 165 -23.06 -16.27 -29.75
CA HIS A 165 -22.86 -15.90 -31.15
C HIS A 165 -21.74 -14.85 -31.34
N PRO A 166 -20.74 -15.07 -32.22
CA PRO A 166 -20.57 -16.20 -33.15
C PRO A 166 -19.65 -17.33 -32.64
N ILE A 167 -19.28 -17.33 -31.36
CA ILE A 167 -18.21 -18.13 -30.77
C ILE A 167 -18.76 -19.38 -30.08
N TRP A 168 -17.98 -20.47 -30.11
CA TRP A 168 -18.24 -21.68 -29.32
C TRP A 168 -17.27 -21.76 -28.14
N ARG A 169 -17.79 -22.04 -26.94
CA ARG A 169 -17.05 -22.08 -25.67
C ARG A 169 -17.25 -23.44 -24.95
N PRO A 170 -16.29 -23.90 -24.14
CA PRO A 170 -16.54 -24.91 -23.11
C PRO A 170 -17.46 -24.34 -22.02
N LEU A 171 -18.04 -25.23 -21.21
CA LEU A 171 -18.99 -24.87 -20.16
C LEU A 171 -18.30 -24.08 -19.02
N SER A 172 -17.04 -24.42 -18.71
CA SER A 172 -16.22 -23.75 -17.70
C SER A 172 -15.90 -22.28 -17.99
N GLU A 173 -15.82 -21.88 -19.27
CA GLU A 173 -15.61 -20.49 -19.72
C GLU A 173 -16.92 -19.66 -19.76
N CYS A 174 -18.05 -20.22 -19.35
CA CYS A 174 -19.36 -19.56 -19.43
C CYS A 174 -19.87 -19.08 -18.06
N LEU A 175 -20.80 -18.11 -18.12
CA LEU A 175 -21.62 -17.64 -17.00
C LEU A 175 -23.10 -17.58 -17.45
N LEU A 176 -24.03 -17.61 -16.50
CA LEU A 176 -25.46 -17.52 -16.82
C LEU A 176 -25.85 -16.13 -17.37
N ASP A 177 -25.41 -15.06 -16.70
CA ASP A 177 -25.80 -13.67 -16.99
C ASP A 177 -24.63 -12.73 -16.65
N ASP A 178 -24.53 -11.57 -17.31
CA ASP A 178 -23.55 -10.54 -16.93
C ASP A 178 -24.10 -9.64 -15.82
N SER A 179 -24.34 -10.25 -14.65
CA SER A 179 -24.86 -9.56 -13.47
C SER A 179 -23.83 -8.64 -12.78
N CYS A 180 -22.66 -8.40 -13.39
CA CYS A 180 -21.55 -7.70 -12.73
C CYS A 180 -20.78 -6.71 -13.61
N GLU A 181 -21.08 -6.58 -14.90
CA GLU A 181 -20.46 -5.62 -15.83
C GLU A 181 -18.96 -5.89 -16.12
N ILE A 182 -18.46 -7.08 -15.75
CA ILE A 182 -17.04 -7.47 -15.80
C ILE A 182 -16.80 -8.79 -16.55
N SER A 183 -17.69 -9.17 -17.49
CA SER A 183 -17.51 -10.38 -18.31
C SER A 183 -16.17 -10.40 -19.05
N SER A 184 -15.77 -9.26 -19.63
CA SER A 184 -14.47 -9.07 -20.29
C SER A 184 -13.30 -9.37 -19.35
N THR A 185 -13.39 -8.86 -18.12
CA THR A 185 -12.37 -8.89 -17.07
C THR A 185 -12.24 -10.25 -16.39
N LEU A 186 -13.27 -11.10 -16.50
CA LEU A 186 -13.29 -12.46 -15.95
C LEU A 186 -12.83 -13.56 -16.92
N SER A 187 -12.46 -13.21 -18.16
CA SER A 187 -12.18 -14.17 -19.24
C SER A 187 -13.35 -15.15 -19.53
N LYS A 188 -14.57 -14.81 -19.08
CA LYS A 188 -15.78 -15.65 -19.16
C LYS A 188 -16.92 -14.94 -19.90
N SER A 189 -17.61 -15.67 -20.77
CA SER A 189 -18.70 -15.13 -21.59
C SER A 189 -20.09 -15.49 -21.03
N PRO A 190 -21.02 -14.54 -20.90
CA PRO A 190 -22.39 -14.82 -20.44
C PRO A 190 -23.22 -15.46 -21.56
N VAL A 191 -24.19 -16.29 -21.22
CA VAL A 191 -25.14 -16.89 -22.18
C VAL A 191 -26.45 -16.09 -22.32
N PHE A 192 -26.66 -15.07 -21.47
CA PHE A 192 -27.69 -14.05 -21.60
C PHE A 192 -27.08 -12.63 -21.60
N PRO A 193 -27.73 -11.64 -22.27
CA PRO A 193 -28.93 -11.76 -23.10
C PRO A 193 -28.66 -12.55 -24.39
N VAL A 194 -29.64 -13.35 -24.81
CA VAL A 194 -29.55 -14.13 -26.06
C VAL A 194 -29.73 -13.16 -27.25
N PRO A 195 -28.84 -13.17 -28.26
CA PRO A 195 -28.94 -12.30 -29.43
C PRO A 195 -30.25 -12.46 -30.23
N GLU A 196 -30.71 -11.37 -30.84
CA GLU A 196 -32.02 -11.32 -31.54
C GLU A 196 -32.12 -12.29 -32.74
N ASP A 197 -31.00 -12.68 -33.35
CA ASP A 197 -30.94 -13.59 -34.49
C ASP A 197 -31.21 -15.08 -34.14
N TRP A 198 -31.40 -15.38 -32.85
CA TRP A 198 -31.96 -16.65 -32.38
C TRP A 198 -33.49 -16.72 -32.57
N ASP A 199 -34.17 -15.58 -32.79
CA ASP A 199 -35.62 -15.50 -33.03
C ASP A 199 -36.48 -16.14 -31.90
N ALA A 200 -35.94 -16.12 -30.67
CA ALA A 200 -36.48 -16.85 -29.53
C ALA A 200 -37.73 -16.17 -28.92
N SER A 201 -38.83 -16.90 -28.79
CA SER A 201 -39.99 -16.43 -28.03
C SER A 201 -39.70 -16.34 -26.53
N LYS A 202 -40.51 -15.56 -25.78
CA LYS A 202 -40.35 -15.41 -24.31
C LYS A 202 -40.45 -16.75 -23.56
N SER A 203 -41.22 -17.71 -24.08
CA SER A 203 -41.31 -19.08 -23.57
C SER A 203 -40.04 -19.89 -23.86
N GLU A 204 -39.51 -19.82 -25.08
CA GLU A 204 -38.26 -20.50 -25.45
C GLU A 204 -37.06 -19.95 -24.67
N LEU A 205 -37.02 -18.64 -24.40
CA LEU A 205 -36.01 -18.02 -23.53
C LEU A 205 -36.11 -18.47 -22.07
N ALA A 206 -37.33 -18.73 -21.56
CA ALA A 206 -37.53 -19.23 -20.21
C ALA A 206 -37.02 -20.67 -20.08
N SER A 207 -37.41 -21.58 -20.99
CA SER A 207 -36.90 -22.95 -21.03
C SER A 207 -35.39 -22.99 -21.30
N LEU A 208 -34.85 -22.11 -22.17
CA LEU A 208 -33.40 -22.02 -22.36
C LEU A 208 -32.66 -21.60 -21.08
N ARG A 209 -33.23 -20.71 -20.26
CA ARG A 209 -32.67 -20.39 -18.94
C ARG A 209 -32.74 -21.58 -17.99
N GLU A 210 -33.80 -22.38 -18.07
CA GLU A 210 -33.95 -23.64 -17.33
C GLU A 210 -32.90 -24.69 -17.74
N PHE A 211 -32.65 -24.89 -19.05
CA PHE A 211 -31.56 -25.71 -19.56
C PHE A 211 -30.19 -25.27 -19.03
N TYR A 212 -29.88 -23.96 -19.09
CA TYR A 212 -28.61 -23.44 -18.59
C TYR A 212 -28.44 -23.61 -17.07
N THR A 213 -29.51 -23.42 -16.28
CA THR A 213 -29.45 -23.47 -14.81
C THR A 213 -29.60 -24.88 -14.23
N GLN A 214 -30.58 -25.66 -14.67
CA GLN A 214 -30.84 -26.99 -14.12
C GLN A 214 -29.99 -28.07 -14.79
N THR A 215 -30.00 -28.14 -16.13
CA THR A 215 -29.28 -29.19 -16.87
C THR A 215 -27.78 -28.91 -16.87
N LEU A 216 -27.37 -27.71 -17.29
CA LEU A 216 -25.96 -27.34 -17.42
C LEU A 216 -25.31 -26.83 -16.13
N LYS A 217 -26.08 -26.38 -15.14
CA LYS A 217 -25.60 -25.85 -13.86
C LYS A 217 -24.64 -24.66 -14.03
N LEU A 218 -25.00 -23.76 -14.96
CA LEU A 218 -24.39 -22.42 -15.03
C LEU A 218 -24.95 -21.51 -13.94
N GLU A 219 -24.03 -20.83 -13.27
CA GLU A 219 -24.30 -19.84 -12.23
C GLU A 219 -23.92 -18.42 -12.73
N ASN A 220 -24.35 -17.40 -12.00
CA ASN A 220 -23.83 -16.04 -12.18
C ASN A 220 -22.39 -15.93 -11.66
N ALA A 221 -21.70 -14.83 -11.96
CA ALA A 221 -20.41 -14.54 -11.32
C ALA A 221 -20.59 -14.47 -9.79
N SER A 222 -19.75 -15.20 -9.06
CA SER A 222 -19.69 -15.19 -7.60
C SER A 222 -18.34 -14.63 -7.12
N TYR A 223 -18.24 -14.27 -5.85
CA TYR A 223 -16.98 -13.78 -5.30
C TYR A 223 -15.85 -14.82 -5.43
N ARG A 224 -16.17 -16.12 -5.28
CA ARG A 224 -15.25 -17.24 -5.53
C ARG A 224 -14.80 -17.32 -7.01
N THR A 225 -15.61 -16.84 -7.96
CA THR A 225 -15.22 -16.70 -9.37
C THR A 225 -14.18 -15.59 -9.56
N ILE A 226 -14.41 -14.41 -8.99
CA ILE A 226 -13.47 -13.28 -9.07
C ILE A 226 -12.14 -13.62 -8.38
N LEU A 227 -12.19 -14.19 -7.17
CA LEU A 227 -11.01 -14.68 -6.46
C LEU A 227 -10.20 -15.69 -7.30
N GLY A 228 -10.89 -16.58 -8.03
CA GLY A 228 -10.24 -17.54 -8.92
C GLY A 228 -9.50 -16.91 -10.12
N VAL A 229 -9.95 -15.75 -10.61
CA VAL A 229 -9.26 -14.99 -11.66
C VAL A 229 -8.05 -14.25 -11.08
N LEU A 230 -8.22 -13.58 -9.93
CA LEU A 230 -7.13 -12.87 -9.22
C LEU A 230 -6.01 -13.83 -8.76
N GLU A 231 -6.35 -15.02 -8.26
CA GLU A 231 -5.39 -16.03 -7.80
C GLU A 231 -4.58 -16.66 -8.95
N LYS A 232 -5.24 -16.97 -10.08
CA LYS A 232 -4.56 -17.50 -11.27
C LYS A 232 -3.86 -16.44 -12.11
N ARG A 233 -4.30 -15.18 -11.98
CA ARG A 233 -3.94 -14.04 -12.84
C ARG A 233 -4.28 -14.33 -14.30
N ASP A 234 -5.54 -14.77 -14.51
CA ASP A 234 -6.08 -15.34 -15.76
C ASP A 234 -6.46 -14.24 -16.78
N PHE A 235 -5.50 -13.35 -17.05
CA PHE A 235 -5.61 -12.19 -17.94
C PHE A 235 -4.99 -12.47 -19.31
N ASP A 236 -5.47 -11.81 -20.38
CA ASP A 236 -4.96 -11.96 -21.76
C ASP A 236 -3.47 -11.56 -21.92
N ALA A 237 -2.92 -10.77 -20.99
CA ALA A 237 -1.54 -10.30 -20.97
C ALA A 237 -0.98 -10.23 -19.53
N VAL A 238 0.32 -10.01 -19.41
CA VAL A 238 0.93 -9.62 -18.12
C VAL A 238 0.41 -8.23 -17.75
N LEU A 239 -0.03 -8.04 -16.51
CA LEU A 239 -0.59 -6.76 -16.05
C LEU A 239 0.51 -5.70 -15.95
N ASP A 240 0.46 -4.69 -16.83
CA ASP A 240 1.29 -3.48 -16.74
C ASP A 240 0.61 -2.44 -15.81
N PRO A 241 1.33 -1.44 -15.26
CA PRO A 241 0.75 -0.44 -14.36
C PRO A 241 -0.41 0.38 -14.98
N ALA A 242 -0.46 0.48 -16.31
CA ALA A 242 -1.56 1.11 -17.03
C ALA A 242 -2.87 0.31 -16.97
N ASP A 243 -2.80 -1.01 -16.72
CA ASP A 243 -3.93 -1.94 -16.74
C ASP A 243 -4.46 -2.32 -15.35
N LEU A 244 -4.05 -1.61 -14.30
CA LEU A 244 -4.60 -1.75 -12.94
C LEU A 244 -6.12 -1.47 -12.85
N TRP A 245 -6.72 -0.84 -13.87
CA TRP A 245 -8.16 -0.67 -13.98
C TRP A 245 -8.90 -2.01 -14.09
N LEU A 246 -8.28 -3.04 -14.68
CA LEU A 246 -8.83 -4.41 -14.71
C LEU A 246 -8.99 -4.96 -13.29
N THR A 247 -8.02 -4.70 -12.41
CA THR A 247 -8.10 -5.12 -11.01
C THR A 247 -9.05 -4.24 -10.19
N ASP A 248 -9.14 -2.93 -10.47
CA ASP A 248 -10.14 -2.03 -9.88
C ASP A 248 -11.58 -2.50 -10.18
N GLU A 249 -11.88 -2.89 -11.43
CA GLU A 249 -13.15 -3.51 -11.81
C GLU A 249 -13.48 -4.77 -11.00
N LEU A 250 -12.51 -5.68 -10.85
CA LEU A 250 -12.70 -6.92 -10.08
C LEU A 250 -12.92 -6.63 -8.58
N TYR A 251 -12.22 -5.66 -7.99
CA TYR A 251 -12.43 -5.27 -6.59
C TYR A 251 -13.77 -4.54 -6.41
N ARG A 252 -14.20 -3.69 -7.34
CA ARG A 252 -15.54 -3.08 -7.36
C ARG A 252 -16.66 -4.10 -7.48
N ALA A 253 -16.46 -5.17 -8.24
CA ALA A 253 -17.43 -6.27 -8.30
C ALA A 253 -17.51 -7.04 -6.97
N LEU A 254 -16.37 -7.28 -6.29
CA LEU A 254 -16.34 -7.84 -4.94
C LEU A 254 -17.01 -6.91 -3.91
N ASP A 255 -16.82 -5.59 -4.04
CA ASP A 255 -17.46 -4.57 -3.20
C ASP A 255 -18.99 -4.55 -3.41
N LYS A 256 -19.48 -4.52 -4.65
CA LYS A 256 -20.91 -4.71 -4.98
C LYS A 256 -21.46 -6.02 -4.39
N MET A 257 -20.68 -7.11 -4.41
CA MET A 257 -21.09 -8.41 -3.86
C MET A 257 -21.12 -8.47 -2.34
N ARG A 258 -20.16 -7.86 -1.61
CA ARG A 258 -20.00 -8.03 -0.14
C ARG A 258 -21.28 -7.71 0.62
N MET A 259 -22.04 -6.74 0.12
CA MET A 259 -23.32 -6.27 0.68
C MET A 259 -24.41 -7.34 0.79
N ASN A 260 -24.27 -8.47 0.08
CA ASN A 260 -25.23 -9.58 0.05
C ASN A 260 -24.64 -10.93 0.48
N LEU A 261 -23.39 -10.97 0.98
CA LEU A 261 -22.75 -12.23 1.41
C LEU A 261 -23.26 -12.72 2.77
N SER A 262 -23.20 -14.05 2.97
CA SER A 262 -23.38 -14.61 4.31
C SER A 262 -22.19 -14.26 5.21
N PRO A 263 -22.34 -14.27 6.55
CA PRO A 263 -21.21 -14.04 7.46
C PRO A 263 -20.04 -15.02 7.25
N ASN A 264 -20.32 -16.24 6.79
CA ASN A 264 -19.30 -17.24 6.48
C ASN A 264 -18.61 -16.92 5.15
N ASP A 265 -19.36 -16.58 4.09
CA ASP A 265 -18.79 -16.23 2.79
C ASP A 265 -17.99 -14.90 2.85
N ALA A 266 -18.39 -13.97 3.73
CA ALA A 266 -17.64 -12.77 4.03
C ALA A 266 -16.32 -13.08 4.78
N ALA A 267 -16.32 -14.05 5.71
CA ALA A 267 -15.11 -14.51 6.38
C ALA A 267 -14.16 -15.25 5.43
N ASP A 268 -14.69 -16.14 4.57
CA ASP A 268 -13.95 -16.78 3.47
C ASP A 268 -13.27 -15.73 2.57
N LEU A 269 -14.01 -14.66 2.21
CA LEU A 269 -13.50 -13.57 1.38
C LEU A 269 -12.38 -12.78 2.07
N LYS A 270 -12.57 -12.36 3.33
CA LYS A 270 -11.49 -11.70 4.12
C LYS A 270 -10.24 -12.60 4.20
N LEU A 271 -10.42 -13.88 4.53
CA LEU A 271 -9.33 -14.85 4.68
C LEU A 271 -8.56 -15.06 3.36
N ALA A 272 -9.25 -15.09 2.21
CA ALA A 272 -8.59 -15.18 0.90
C ALA A 272 -7.66 -13.98 0.61
N PHE A 273 -8.02 -12.76 1.03
CA PHE A 273 -7.15 -11.58 0.90
C PHE A 273 -5.97 -11.58 1.88
N ILE A 274 -6.10 -12.24 3.04
CA ILE A 274 -5.01 -12.39 4.02
C ILE A 274 -4.02 -13.47 3.59
N GLU A 275 -4.50 -14.63 3.13
CA GLU A 275 -3.62 -15.77 2.78
C GLU A 275 -2.98 -15.67 1.40
N LYS A 276 -3.59 -14.95 0.44
CA LYS A 276 -3.19 -15.01 -0.98
C LYS A 276 -2.70 -13.66 -1.52
N PRO A 277 -1.66 -13.65 -2.39
CA PRO A 277 -1.19 -12.44 -3.05
C PRO A 277 -2.11 -12.06 -4.23
N ILE A 278 -3.28 -11.50 -3.90
CA ILE A 278 -4.38 -11.15 -4.82
C ILE A 278 -4.69 -9.64 -4.90
N ILE A 279 -3.94 -8.80 -4.19
CA ILE A 279 -4.00 -7.33 -4.30
C ILE A 279 -2.89 -6.87 -5.26
N ALA A 280 -3.26 -6.28 -6.40
CA ALA A 280 -2.30 -5.70 -7.34
C ALA A 280 -1.97 -4.24 -6.98
N VAL A 281 -0.70 -3.86 -6.97
CA VAL A 281 -0.24 -2.47 -6.80
C VAL A 281 0.92 -2.18 -7.76
N ALA A 282 1.22 -0.91 -8.04
CA ALA A 282 2.37 -0.51 -8.85
C ALA A 282 3.19 0.59 -8.15
N PRO A 283 4.14 0.23 -7.26
CA PRO A 283 5.04 1.19 -6.61
C PRO A 283 6.12 1.77 -7.56
N GLY A 284 5.99 1.54 -8.87
CA GLY A 284 6.95 1.92 -9.91
C GLY A 284 6.50 1.38 -11.27
N GLU A 285 7.46 1.06 -12.14
CA GLU A 285 7.21 0.60 -13.53
C GLU A 285 6.63 -0.83 -13.66
N THR A 286 6.45 -1.56 -12.55
CA THR A 286 5.98 -2.96 -12.55
C THR A 286 4.87 -3.19 -11.54
N VAL A 287 3.86 -3.99 -11.92
CA VAL A 287 2.81 -4.44 -11.00
C VAL A 287 3.34 -5.54 -10.08
N THR A 288 3.20 -5.35 -8.77
CA THR A 288 3.44 -6.36 -7.74
C THR A 288 2.12 -6.87 -7.17
N TRP A 289 2.12 -8.12 -6.70
CA TRP A 289 0.94 -8.81 -6.19
C TRP A 289 1.16 -9.20 -4.73
N LEU A 290 0.32 -8.68 -3.84
CA LEU A 290 0.46 -8.67 -2.39
C LEU A 290 -0.81 -9.19 -1.69
N ASN A 291 -0.68 -9.55 -0.42
CA ASN A 291 -1.82 -9.87 0.46
C ASN A 291 -2.22 -8.64 1.31
N ALA A 292 -3.29 -8.74 2.08
CA ALA A 292 -3.81 -7.69 2.95
C ALA A 292 -2.86 -7.27 4.09
N THR A 293 -1.85 -8.09 4.45
CA THR A 293 -0.87 -7.75 5.50
C THR A 293 0.39 -7.04 4.99
N ASP A 294 0.69 -7.14 3.69
CA ASP A 294 1.85 -6.49 3.04
C ASP A 294 1.52 -5.10 2.45
N VAL A 295 0.29 -4.62 2.65
CA VAL A 295 -0.25 -3.34 2.14
C VAL A 295 -0.77 -2.46 3.27
N SER A 296 -1.02 -1.18 2.97
CA SER A 296 -1.65 -0.25 3.92
C SER A 296 -2.44 0.84 3.18
N TRP A 297 -3.30 1.55 3.90
CA TRP A 297 -4.02 2.71 3.38
C TRP A 297 -3.38 3.99 3.95
N CYS A 298 -2.48 4.62 3.20
CA CYS A 298 -1.59 5.67 3.69
C CYS A 298 -1.65 6.94 2.82
N PRO A 299 -2.83 7.58 2.69
CA PRO A 299 -3.06 8.66 1.74
C PRO A 299 -2.07 9.82 1.89
N LYS A 300 -1.50 10.20 0.74
CA LYS A 300 -0.49 11.26 0.59
C LYS A 300 0.83 11.01 1.33
N LEU A 301 1.15 9.75 1.64
CA LEU A 301 2.45 9.37 2.19
C LEU A 301 3.38 8.88 1.07
N GLU A 302 4.40 9.66 0.73
CA GLU A 302 5.32 9.38 -0.38
C GLU A 302 6.53 8.53 0.05
N SER A 303 6.28 7.42 0.76
CA SER A 303 7.31 6.41 1.04
C SER A 303 7.33 5.33 -0.04
N PRO A 304 8.50 4.97 -0.60
CA PRO A 304 8.65 3.80 -1.48
C PRO A 304 8.62 2.46 -0.72
N GLU A 305 8.70 2.49 0.62
CA GLU A 305 8.61 1.30 1.47
C GLU A 305 7.17 0.93 1.83
N VAL A 306 6.19 1.79 1.50
CA VAL A 306 4.77 1.62 1.85
C VAL A 306 3.94 1.36 0.60
N ASN A 307 3.41 0.14 0.50
CA ASN A 307 2.45 -0.27 -0.53
C ASN A 307 1.07 0.35 -0.25
N ASP A 308 0.93 1.64 -0.54
CA ASP A 308 -0.27 2.45 -0.30
C ASP A 308 -1.36 2.21 -1.36
N LEU A 309 -2.47 1.58 -0.94
CA LEU A 309 -3.61 1.29 -1.81
C LEU A 309 -4.35 2.55 -2.28
N SER A 310 -4.32 3.64 -1.51
CA SER A 310 -5.12 4.83 -1.79
C SER A 310 -4.67 5.58 -3.06
N LYS A 311 -3.44 5.34 -3.54
CA LYS A 311 -2.91 5.82 -4.83
C LYS A 311 -3.51 5.11 -6.04
N HIS A 312 -3.93 3.85 -5.88
CA HIS A 312 -4.43 3.00 -6.97
C HIS A 312 -5.95 2.85 -6.94
N TYR A 313 -6.54 2.75 -5.75
CA TYR A 313 -7.95 2.42 -5.55
C TYR A 313 -8.68 3.39 -4.60
N PRO A 314 -8.60 4.72 -4.81
CA PRO A 314 -9.08 5.73 -3.84
C PRO A 314 -10.58 5.61 -3.52
N GLU A 315 -11.39 5.09 -4.44
CA GLU A 315 -12.84 4.91 -4.26
C GLU A 315 -13.22 3.62 -3.49
N LEU A 316 -12.26 2.71 -3.26
CA LEU A 316 -12.48 1.43 -2.58
C LEU A 316 -12.09 1.43 -1.09
N HIS A 317 -12.14 2.59 -0.43
CA HIS A 317 -11.89 2.73 1.01
C HIS A 317 -12.74 1.75 1.83
N GLU A 318 -14.05 1.74 1.61
CA GLU A 318 -14.98 0.90 2.37
C GLU A 318 -14.74 -0.61 2.15
N PHE A 319 -14.15 -0.98 1.01
CA PHE A 319 -13.80 -2.36 0.73
C PHE A 319 -12.49 -2.75 1.43
N PHE A 320 -11.42 -1.97 1.22
CA PHE A 320 -10.09 -2.30 1.74
C PHE A 320 -9.93 -2.02 3.23
N VAL A 321 -10.37 -0.87 3.72
CA VAL A 321 -10.25 -0.49 5.14
C VAL A 321 -11.40 -1.10 5.94
N ASP A 322 -12.64 -0.70 5.64
CA ASP A 322 -13.78 -1.00 6.52
C ASP A 322 -14.32 -2.43 6.39
N PHE A 323 -13.91 -3.19 5.35
CA PHE A 323 -14.28 -4.60 5.17
C PHE A 323 -13.12 -5.58 5.11
N LEU A 324 -11.93 -5.25 4.59
CA LEU A 324 -10.75 -6.13 4.67
C LEU A 324 -9.85 -5.85 5.88
N ASP A 325 -10.24 -4.92 6.76
CA ASP A 325 -9.53 -4.54 7.99
C ASP A 325 -8.06 -4.07 7.76
N ILE A 326 -7.75 -3.55 6.57
CA ILE A 326 -6.38 -3.14 6.20
C ILE A 326 -5.94 -1.90 7.00
N LYS A 327 -4.69 -1.92 7.48
CA LYS A 327 -4.11 -0.86 8.32
C LYS A 327 -4.16 0.52 7.62
N GLN A 328 -4.95 1.42 8.17
CA GLN A 328 -4.99 2.84 7.80
C GLN A 328 -3.92 3.65 8.56
N ASN A 329 -3.37 4.68 7.91
CA ASN A 329 -2.56 5.72 8.53
C ASN A 329 -2.69 7.07 7.81
N ASP A 330 -3.35 8.03 8.46
CA ASP A 330 -3.59 9.37 7.91
C ASP A 330 -2.39 10.33 8.05
N ALA A 331 -1.17 9.84 8.38
CA ALA A 331 0.00 10.70 8.58
C ALA A 331 0.29 11.65 7.41
N GLY A 332 0.24 11.15 6.16
CA GLY A 332 0.43 11.97 4.96
C GLY A 332 -0.69 12.99 4.76
N LEU A 333 -1.95 12.58 5.01
CA LEU A 333 -3.12 13.46 4.91
C LEU A 333 -3.09 14.58 5.95
N ILE A 334 -2.77 14.27 7.22
CA ILE A 334 -2.60 15.24 8.31
C ILE A 334 -1.47 16.24 7.98
N PHE A 335 -0.35 15.76 7.45
CA PHE A 335 0.77 16.60 7.05
C PHE A 335 0.40 17.52 5.87
N ASP A 336 -0.24 17.01 4.81
CA ASP A 336 -0.67 17.83 3.68
C ASP A 336 -1.78 18.83 4.07
N THR A 337 -2.70 18.47 4.97
CA THR A 337 -3.68 19.42 5.53
C THR A 337 -2.98 20.53 6.32
N LEU A 338 -1.92 20.23 7.08
CA LEU A 338 -1.10 21.27 7.72
C LEU A 338 -0.45 22.18 6.69
N MET A 339 0.11 21.61 5.61
CA MET A 339 0.74 22.40 4.53
C MET A 339 -0.25 23.30 3.76
N GLN A 340 -1.56 23.04 3.87
CA GLN A 340 -2.64 23.83 3.25
C GLN A 340 -3.36 24.76 4.25
N VAL A 341 -3.01 24.75 5.54
CA VAL A 341 -3.76 25.48 6.59
C VAL A 341 -3.79 27.00 6.38
N SER A 342 -2.76 27.56 5.72
CA SER A 342 -2.70 28.98 5.33
C SER A 342 -3.77 29.40 4.30
N SER A 343 -4.37 28.44 3.59
CA SER A 343 -5.40 28.68 2.57
C SER A 343 -6.82 28.74 3.14
N LEU A 344 -7.00 28.43 4.43
CA LEU A 344 -8.28 28.58 5.13
C LEU A 344 -8.57 30.07 5.42
N SER A 345 -9.82 30.39 5.74
CA SER A 345 -10.23 31.73 6.14
C SER A 345 -9.44 32.25 7.35
N PRO A 346 -9.04 33.54 7.38
CA PRO A 346 -8.28 34.12 8.48
C PRO A 346 -9.18 34.38 9.70
N ASP A 347 -9.54 33.30 10.40
CA ASP A 347 -10.38 33.29 11.58
C ASP A 347 -9.78 32.37 12.67
N CYS A 348 -10.37 32.41 13.87
CA CYS A 348 -9.91 31.63 15.02
C CYS A 348 -9.96 30.11 14.79
N SER A 349 -10.76 29.62 13.85
CA SER A 349 -10.85 28.20 13.50
C SER A 349 -9.60 27.74 12.77
N ARG A 350 -9.15 28.48 11.74
CA ARG A 350 -7.88 28.22 11.05
C ARG A 350 -6.72 28.08 12.02
N ASP A 351 -6.58 29.05 12.93
CA ASP A 351 -5.45 29.07 13.85
C ASP A 351 -5.54 27.92 14.87
N HIS A 352 -6.76 27.55 15.30
CA HIS A 352 -6.98 26.38 16.14
C HIS A 352 -6.62 25.07 15.41
N THR A 353 -7.04 24.94 14.14
CA THR A 353 -6.66 23.83 13.26
C THR A 353 -5.14 23.75 13.06
N ALA A 354 -4.45 24.87 12.85
CA ALA A 354 -2.99 24.90 12.74
C ALA A 354 -2.31 24.39 14.02
N ARG A 355 -2.76 24.84 15.21
CA ARG A 355 -2.23 24.34 16.51
C ARG A 355 -2.45 22.85 16.68
N GLY A 356 -3.65 22.34 16.39
CA GLY A 356 -3.97 20.91 16.48
C GLY A 356 -3.16 20.04 15.51
N LEU A 357 -3.02 20.48 14.26
CA LEU A 357 -2.27 19.76 13.23
C LEU A 357 -0.77 19.74 13.51
N LEU A 358 -0.17 20.83 14.02
CA LEU A 358 1.24 20.82 14.45
C LEU A 358 1.51 19.77 15.53
N VAL A 359 0.64 19.65 16.53
CA VAL A 359 0.74 18.59 17.56
C VAL A 359 0.56 17.20 16.96
N ALA A 360 -0.42 17.02 16.07
CA ALA A 360 -0.70 15.74 15.41
C ALA A 360 0.44 15.28 14.48
N VAL A 361 1.16 16.20 13.84
CA VAL A 361 2.38 15.92 13.07
C VAL A 361 3.55 15.61 14.01
N SER A 362 3.76 16.40 15.08
CA SER A 362 4.83 16.18 16.07
C SER A 362 4.81 14.78 16.70
N GLN A 363 3.61 14.26 16.99
CA GLN A 363 3.42 12.89 17.47
C GLN A 363 3.81 11.81 16.45
N ARG A 364 3.84 12.13 15.16
CA ARG A 364 4.14 11.23 14.03
C ARG A 364 5.57 11.36 13.50
N ILE A 365 6.29 12.44 13.82
CA ILE A 365 7.70 12.65 13.44
C ILE A 365 8.62 11.46 13.77
N PRO A 366 8.53 10.78 14.94
CA PRO A 366 9.44 9.68 15.25
C PRO A 366 9.34 8.46 14.31
N GLU A 367 8.19 8.28 13.64
CA GLU A 367 7.93 7.15 12.74
C GLU A 367 7.98 7.59 11.27
N TYR A 368 7.41 8.76 10.93
CA TYR A 368 7.20 9.23 9.55
C TYR A 368 8.03 10.46 9.15
N GLY A 369 8.83 11.04 10.06
CA GLY A 369 9.63 12.25 9.81
C GLY A 369 10.73 12.10 8.76
N HIS A 370 11.02 10.88 8.29
CA HIS A 370 11.91 10.62 7.15
C HIS A 370 11.19 10.66 5.79
N VAL A 371 9.86 10.61 5.78
CA VAL A 371 9.00 10.64 4.57
C VAL A 371 8.44 12.05 4.32
N PHE A 372 8.21 12.82 5.38
CA PHE A 372 7.63 14.15 5.26
C PHE A 372 8.56 15.14 4.54
N ASP A 373 8.01 15.88 3.58
CA ASP A 373 8.70 16.92 2.82
C ASP A 373 9.09 18.10 3.73
N LYS A 374 10.32 18.03 4.23
CA LYS A 374 10.91 19.07 5.07
C LYS A 374 11.16 20.37 4.31
N GLU A 375 11.39 20.34 3.00
CA GLU A 375 11.66 21.57 2.23
C GLU A 375 10.38 22.41 2.06
N ARG A 376 9.25 21.76 1.75
CA ARG A 376 7.91 22.35 1.78
C ARG A 376 7.53 22.83 3.18
N PHE A 377 7.79 22.02 4.21
CA PHE A 377 7.54 22.42 5.60
C PHE A 377 8.26 23.72 6.00
N MET A 378 9.54 23.86 5.63
CA MET A 378 10.34 25.05 5.96
C MET A 378 9.90 26.32 5.20
N GLN A 379 9.10 26.17 4.14
CA GLN A 379 8.56 27.27 3.31
C GLN A 379 7.09 27.61 3.62
N SER A 380 6.30 26.65 4.10
CA SER A 380 4.87 26.86 4.36
C SER A 380 4.59 27.65 5.64
N ASN A 381 3.65 28.60 5.54
CA ASN A 381 3.15 29.39 6.66
C ASN A 381 2.22 28.55 7.56
N VAL A 382 2.81 27.85 8.55
CA VAL A 382 2.07 26.88 9.40
C VAL A 382 2.17 27.14 10.90
N PHE A 383 3.13 27.95 11.35
CA PHE A 383 3.31 28.26 12.77
C PHE A 383 2.47 29.49 13.16
N PRO A 384 1.48 29.38 14.05
CA PRO A 384 0.78 30.55 14.57
C PRO A 384 1.70 31.33 15.51
N VAL A 385 1.93 32.60 15.19
CA VAL A 385 2.80 33.51 15.94
C VAL A 385 1.96 34.69 16.42
N SER A 386 1.96 34.92 17.73
CA SER A 386 1.33 36.08 18.36
C SER A 386 2.23 37.30 18.20
N THR A 387 1.68 38.34 17.56
CA THR A 387 2.33 39.63 17.26
C THR A 387 1.52 40.78 17.89
N SER A 388 1.99 42.03 17.77
CA SER A 388 1.23 43.22 18.21
C SER A 388 -0.15 43.35 17.58
N ASP A 389 -0.31 42.81 16.36
CA ASP A 389 -1.48 43.04 15.50
C ASP A 389 -2.43 41.81 15.51
N GLY A 390 -2.10 40.77 16.28
CA GLY A 390 -2.84 39.51 16.38
C GLY A 390 -1.99 38.28 16.02
N VAL A 391 -2.66 37.15 15.77
CA VAL A 391 -2.02 35.88 15.39
C VAL A 391 -1.83 35.82 13.87
N LEU A 392 -0.60 35.57 13.43
CA LEU A 392 -0.23 35.37 12.03
C LEU A 392 0.32 33.95 11.84
N LEU A 393 0.05 33.32 10.69
CA LEU A 393 0.71 32.08 10.31
C LEU A 393 2.04 32.40 9.60
N CYS A 394 3.15 31.97 10.20
CA CYS A 394 4.51 32.21 9.74
C CYS A 394 5.19 30.91 9.29
N ALA A 395 6.16 31.03 8.38
CA ALA A 395 7.02 29.93 7.98
C ALA A 395 8.21 29.76 8.96
N PRO A 396 8.79 28.55 9.09
CA PRO A 396 10.02 28.30 9.87
C PRO A 396 11.22 29.20 9.53
N SER A 397 11.23 29.78 8.33
CA SER A 397 12.24 30.73 7.85
C SER A 397 12.09 32.15 8.42
N MET A 398 10.93 32.52 8.96
CA MET A 398 10.69 33.84 9.56
C MET A 398 11.26 33.95 10.98
N GLU A 399 11.47 35.18 11.47
CA GLU A 399 11.92 35.44 12.84
C GLU A 399 10.74 35.43 13.84
N PHE A 400 10.79 34.47 14.76
CA PHE A 400 9.89 34.31 15.90
C PHE A 400 10.59 33.48 16.98
N VAL A 401 10.15 33.63 18.23
CA VAL A 401 10.78 33.02 19.42
C VAL A 401 9.81 32.05 20.10
N ILE A 402 10.34 31.00 20.75
CA ILE A 402 9.53 29.93 21.34
C ILE A 402 9.58 30.02 22.86
N ALA A 403 8.43 30.18 23.51
CA ALA A 403 8.35 30.30 24.97
C ALA A 403 8.32 28.93 25.66
N ASP A 404 9.50 28.44 26.07
CA ASP A 404 9.67 27.15 26.75
C ASP A 404 9.32 27.17 28.25
N ARG A 405 9.12 28.37 28.85
CA ARG A 405 8.79 28.56 30.27
C ARG A 405 7.71 29.60 30.46
N GLN A 406 6.85 29.38 31.46
CA GLN A 406 5.68 30.23 31.71
C GLN A 406 6.07 31.67 32.09
N ASN A 407 7.04 31.83 33.00
CA ASN A 407 7.56 33.14 33.40
C ASN A 407 8.20 33.90 32.23
N LEU A 408 8.84 33.20 31.28
CA LEU A 408 9.42 33.80 30.08
C LEU A 408 8.34 34.19 29.06
N LYS A 409 7.24 33.42 28.96
CA LYS A 409 6.06 33.83 28.17
C LYS A 409 5.48 35.14 28.73
N GLU A 410 5.14 35.14 30.01
CA GLU A 410 4.47 36.28 30.69
C GLU A 410 5.31 37.57 30.67
N ALA A 411 6.64 37.47 30.72
CA ALA A 411 7.53 38.62 30.64
C ALA A 411 7.53 39.30 29.26
N PHE A 412 7.51 38.50 28.18
CA PHE A 412 7.72 38.96 26.79
C PHE A 412 6.45 38.95 25.92
N GLU A 413 5.31 38.53 26.46
CA GLU A 413 4.00 38.62 25.78
C GLU A 413 3.70 40.07 25.37
N GLY A 414 3.33 40.28 24.11
CA GLY A 414 3.17 41.62 23.52
C GLY A 414 4.47 42.41 23.28
N ARG A 415 5.65 41.90 23.65
CA ARG A 415 6.97 42.51 23.39
C ARG A 415 7.75 41.81 22.27
N LEU A 416 7.53 40.51 22.10
CA LEU A 416 8.18 39.66 21.09
C LEU A 416 7.14 38.95 20.22
N ASN A 417 7.54 38.61 19.00
CA ASN A 417 6.78 37.68 18.15
C ASN A 417 6.96 36.26 18.70
N LEU A 418 5.99 35.78 19.49
CA LEU A 418 6.04 34.50 20.19
C LEU A 418 5.25 33.43 19.44
N LEU A 419 5.80 32.21 19.34
CA LEU A 419 5.05 31.03 18.91
C LEU A 419 3.82 30.84 19.82
N ASP A 420 2.61 30.87 19.24
CA ASP A 420 1.36 31.00 19.99
C ASP A 420 0.81 29.67 20.51
N PHE A 421 1.57 29.14 21.47
CA PHE A 421 1.22 28.00 22.29
C PHE A 421 1.49 28.36 23.76
N ASP A 422 1.01 27.52 24.69
CA ASP A 422 1.48 27.53 26.07
C ASP A 422 2.70 26.59 26.22
N PRO A 423 3.57 26.76 27.23
CA PRO A 423 4.77 25.94 27.40
C PRO A 423 4.52 24.41 27.50
N LYS A 424 3.35 23.97 27.96
CA LYS A 424 3.01 22.54 28.06
C LYS A 424 2.74 21.95 26.68
N THR A 425 2.08 22.71 25.81
CA THR A 425 1.87 22.29 24.41
C THR A 425 3.14 22.47 23.57
N VAL A 426 4.03 23.43 23.89
CA VAL A 426 5.38 23.52 23.30
C VAL A 426 6.17 22.23 23.53
N TRP A 427 6.09 21.62 24.72
CA TRP A 427 6.70 20.29 24.97
C TRP A 427 6.12 19.20 24.06
N MET A 428 4.83 19.25 23.71
CA MET A 428 4.23 18.31 22.74
C MET A 428 4.71 18.53 21.29
N LEU A 429 5.36 19.68 21.01
CA LEU A 429 5.95 19.99 19.70
C LEU A 429 7.44 19.60 19.60
N ASP A 430 8.09 19.13 20.67
CA ASP A 430 9.56 19.02 20.72
C ASP A 430 10.13 18.16 19.59
N ASN A 431 9.53 17.00 19.26
CA ASN A 431 9.92 16.18 18.11
C ASN A 431 9.95 16.99 16.81
N LEU A 432 8.91 17.80 16.55
CA LEU A 432 8.77 18.63 15.36
C LEU A 432 9.70 19.84 15.38
N LEU A 433 9.94 20.44 16.55
CA LEU A 433 10.87 21.56 16.70
C LEU A 433 12.32 21.11 16.49
N VAL A 434 12.71 19.97 17.05
CA VAL A 434 14.02 19.34 16.82
C VAL A 434 14.17 18.90 15.36
N TRP A 435 13.17 18.22 14.80
CA TRP A 435 13.18 17.80 13.38
C TRP A 435 13.28 18.98 12.41
N ALA A 436 12.62 20.10 12.70
CA ALA A 436 12.71 21.33 11.91
C ALA A 436 14.00 22.16 12.16
N GLY A 437 14.77 21.87 13.22
CA GLY A 437 15.95 22.66 13.62
C GLY A 437 15.61 23.98 14.31
N LEU A 438 14.43 24.06 14.93
CA LEU A 438 13.89 25.25 15.62
C LEU A 438 14.16 25.24 17.14
N ASP A 439 14.76 24.18 17.69
CA ASP A 439 15.11 24.07 19.12
C ASP A 439 16.03 25.22 19.61
N GLN A 440 16.83 25.78 18.71
CA GLN A 440 17.67 26.94 18.98
C GLN A 440 16.88 28.23 19.27
N ARG A 441 15.55 28.25 19.06
CA ARG A 441 14.69 29.43 19.25
C ARG A 441 13.98 29.48 20.61
N TYR A 442 14.26 28.55 21.52
CA TYR A 442 13.72 28.58 22.90
C TYR A 442 14.19 29.84 23.66
N LEU A 443 13.27 30.58 24.27
CA LEU A 443 13.55 31.83 25.00
C LEU A 443 14.62 31.65 26.06
N SER A 444 14.64 30.51 26.78
CA SER A 444 15.65 30.27 27.80
C SER A 444 17.09 30.09 27.31
N ARG A 445 17.33 30.08 26.00
CA ARG A 445 18.68 30.15 25.41
C ARG A 445 19.16 31.57 25.09
N HIS A 446 18.24 32.55 25.04
CA HIS A 446 18.50 33.94 24.59
C HIS A 446 18.20 35.03 25.63
N VAL A 447 17.50 34.68 26.71
CA VAL A 447 17.17 35.59 27.81
C VAL A 447 18.21 35.48 28.92
N VAL A 448 18.78 36.61 29.31
CA VAL A 448 19.65 36.74 30.49
C VAL A 448 18.94 37.55 31.57
N ASP A 449 18.82 36.99 32.78
CA ASP A 449 18.36 37.71 33.97
C ASP A 449 19.50 38.59 34.51
N GLN A 450 19.34 39.91 34.37
CA GLN A 450 20.22 40.94 34.92
C GLN A 450 19.65 41.47 36.24
N GLY A 451 20.52 41.76 37.21
CA GLY A 451 20.13 42.26 38.54
C GLY A 451 19.30 43.55 38.52
N PRO A 452 18.81 44.01 39.70
CA PRO A 452 17.85 45.09 39.79
C PRO A 452 18.41 46.42 39.27
N GLU A 453 17.54 47.19 38.64
CA GLU A 453 17.83 48.51 38.04
C GLU A 453 18.19 49.59 39.08
N ASP A 454 17.81 49.38 40.34
CA ASP A 454 18.13 50.22 41.49
C ASP A 454 18.71 49.35 42.62
N GLU A 455 19.81 49.79 43.24
CA GLU A 455 20.43 49.12 44.39
C GLU A 455 19.76 49.47 45.72
N ASN A 456 18.86 50.46 45.74
CA ASN A 456 18.33 51.11 46.94
C ASN A 456 17.09 50.40 47.54
N PHE A 457 17.08 49.07 47.51
CA PHE A 457 15.99 48.23 48.03
C PHE A 457 16.17 47.88 49.52
N LYS A 458 15.07 47.49 50.18
CA LYS A 458 15.10 46.99 51.57
C LYS A 458 15.27 45.48 51.57
N SER A 459 16.23 44.99 52.36
CA SER A 459 16.47 43.56 52.54
C SER A 459 16.58 43.14 54.01
N ILE A 460 16.28 41.86 54.26
CA ILE A 460 16.43 41.14 55.52
C ILE A 460 17.49 40.07 55.30
N GLU A 461 18.40 39.94 56.26
CA GLU A 461 19.48 38.95 56.21
C GLU A 461 19.00 37.57 56.69
N LEU A 462 19.38 36.51 55.97
CA LEU A 462 19.25 35.14 56.41
C LEU A 462 20.61 34.69 56.99
N PRO A 463 20.74 34.61 58.33
CA PRO A 463 21.99 34.18 58.95
C PRO A 463 22.29 32.71 58.60
N ASP A 464 23.58 32.41 58.45
CA ASP A 464 24.14 31.05 58.32
C ASP A 464 23.67 30.25 57.08
N GLU A 465 22.89 30.82 56.16
CA GLU A 465 22.20 30.07 55.09
C GLU A 465 23.16 29.47 54.03
N LEU A 466 24.26 30.16 53.69
CA LEU A 466 25.34 29.62 52.84
C LEU A 466 26.67 29.45 53.60
N SER A 467 26.98 30.33 54.56
CA SER A 467 28.23 30.26 55.33
C SER A 467 28.38 28.98 56.16
N ALA A 468 27.29 28.45 56.75
CA ALA A 468 27.32 27.13 57.42
C ALA A 468 27.49 25.93 56.46
N LYS A 469 27.73 26.19 55.17
CA LYS A 469 28.03 25.19 54.14
C LYS A 469 29.34 25.49 53.40
N ALA A 470 30.11 26.49 53.84
CA ALA A 470 31.30 27.01 53.16
C ALA A 470 32.33 25.93 52.82
N ASP A 471 32.70 25.08 53.79
CA ASP A 471 33.64 23.97 53.58
C ASP A 471 33.13 22.91 52.60
N HIS A 472 31.82 22.69 52.53
CA HIS A 472 31.20 21.74 51.60
C HIS A 472 31.13 22.31 50.17
N ILE A 473 30.85 23.61 50.05
CA ILE A 473 30.94 24.36 48.79
C ILE A 473 32.40 24.38 48.30
N LEU A 474 33.38 24.56 49.19
CA LEU A 474 34.81 24.50 48.88
C LEU A 474 35.26 23.09 48.46
N ARG A 475 34.75 22.01 49.08
CA ARG A 475 34.96 20.61 48.65
C ARG A 475 34.54 20.42 47.19
N ILE A 476 33.37 20.94 46.79
CA ILE A 476 32.91 20.93 45.40
C ILE A 476 33.85 21.76 44.51
N ALA A 477 34.16 23.00 44.88
CA ALA A 477 35.01 23.90 44.11
C ALA A 477 36.38 23.30 43.78
N VAL A 478 37.05 22.68 44.76
CA VAL A 478 38.35 22.02 44.58
C VAL A 478 38.23 20.75 43.73
N HIS A 479 37.18 19.93 43.93
CA HIS A 479 36.98 18.71 43.14
C HIS A 479 36.79 19.01 41.64
N PHE A 480 35.98 20.01 41.31
CA PHE A 480 35.75 20.46 39.92
C PHE A 480 36.81 21.45 39.41
N LYS A 481 37.89 21.67 40.18
CA LYS A 481 39.08 22.46 39.78
C LYS A 481 38.79 23.94 39.48
N SER A 482 37.94 24.57 40.29
CA SER A 482 37.67 26.01 40.23
C SER A 482 38.95 26.84 40.09
N PRO A 483 39.01 27.84 39.18
CA PRO A 483 40.15 28.75 39.04
C PRO A 483 40.58 29.39 40.36
N ARG A 484 39.58 29.78 41.18
CA ARG A 484 39.77 30.40 42.50
C ARG A 484 40.48 29.48 43.50
N THR A 485 40.56 28.16 43.23
CA THR A 485 41.26 27.16 44.06
C THR A 485 42.65 26.74 43.54
N THR A 486 43.13 27.34 42.43
CA THR A 486 44.40 26.94 41.77
C THR A 486 45.65 27.14 42.64
N THR A 487 45.60 28.06 43.61
CA THR A 487 46.71 28.30 44.54
C THR A 487 46.24 28.16 46.00
N PRO A 488 47.11 27.75 46.95
CA PRO A 488 46.74 27.67 48.36
C PRO A 488 46.16 28.99 48.93
N LYS A 489 46.65 30.14 48.44
CA LYS A 489 46.12 31.46 48.81
C LYS A 489 44.69 31.67 48.28
N GLY A 490 44.43 31.29 47.03
CA GLY A 490 43.09 31.36 46.44
C GLY A 490 42.10 30.45 47.18
N THR A 491 42.50 29.22 47.51
CA THR A 491 41.65 28.29 48.27
C THR A 491 41.34 28.81 49.68
N SER A 492 42.31 29.43 50.37
CA SER A 492 42.06 30.09 51.66
C SER A 492 41.15 31.32 51.52
N TRP A 493 41.36 32.16 50.50
CA TRP A 493 40.52 33.33 50.24
C TRP A 493 39.08 32.93 49.89
N LEU A 494 38.89 31.87 49.08
CA LEU A 494 37.57 31.37 48.73
C LEU A 494 36.85 30.79 49.96
N ARG A 495 37.58 30.10 50.86
CA ARG A 495 37.03 29.66 52.15
C ARG A 495 36.54 30.85 52.97
N GLU A 496 37.41 31.82 53.22
CA GLU A 496 37.11 33.03 54.02
C GLU A 496 35.95 33.84 53.40
N THR A 497 35.85 33.90 52.07
CA THR A 497 34.76 34.57 51.34
C THR A 497 33.43 33.83 51.45
N LEU A 498 33.45 32.49 51.52
CA LEU A 498 32.26 31.66 51.74
C LEU A 498 31.83 31.64 53.21
N ASP A 499 32.79 31.61 54.16
CA ASP A 499 32.55 31.66 55.60
C ASP A 499 31.83 32.97 56.00
N HIS A 500 32.08 34.06 55.28
CA HIS A 500 31.42 35.36 55.45
C HIS A 500 30.37 35.65 54.35
N CYS A 501 29.86 34.63 53.65
CA CYS A 501 28.83 34.82 52.62
C CYS A 501 27.49 35.24 53.23
N GLU A 502 27.01 36.42 52.84
CA GLU A 502 25.75 36.99 53.30
C GLU A 502 24.61 36.63 52.32
N VAL A 503 23.46 36.19 52.84
CA VAL A 503 22.24 35.99 52.04
C VAL A 503 21.21 37.02 52.47
N ARG A 504 20.66 37.79 51.52
CA ARG A 504 19.73 38.90 51.79
C ARG A 504 18.48 38.81 50.93
N LEU A 505 17.35 38.56 51.58
CA LEU A 505 16.02 38.59 50.94
C LEU A 505 15.53 40.02 50.84
N ALA A 506 15.22 40.46 49.62
CA ALA A 506 14.79 41.81 49.31
C ALA A 506 13.34 41.82 48.87
N SER A 507 12.54 42.73 49.44
CA SER A 507 11.10 42.76 49.19
C SER A 507 10.78 43.54 47.92
N GLY A 508 10.23 42.84 46.91
CA GLY A 508 9.96 43.39 45.58
C GLY A 508 11.23 43.58 44.73
N PHE A 509 12.10 42.56 44.70
CA PHE A 509 13.40 42.61 44.01
C PHE A 509 13.22 42.44 42.49
N ARG A 510 12.94 43.55 41.81
CA ARG A 510 12.66 43.58 40.36
C ARG A 510 13.94 43.51 39.53
N SER A 511 14.32 42.30 39.10
CA SER A 511 15.34 42.10 38.08
C SER A 511 14.78 42.29 36.66
N GLN A 512 15.68 42.41 35.69
CA GLN A 512 15.36 42.63 34.28
C GLN A 512 15.77 41.42 33.43
N LEU A 513 14.79 40.85 32.72
CA LEU A 513 15.04 39.84 31.69
C LEU A 513 15.41 40.55 30.39
N VAL A 514 16.65 40.38 29.94
CA VAL A 514 17.13 40.93 28.66
C VAL A 514 17.19 39.82 27.61
N TYR A 515 16.30 39.91 26.62
CA TYR A 515 16.38 39.13 25.39
C TYR A 515 17.33 39.83 24.40
N ARG A 516 18.29 39.08 23.85
CA ARG A 516 19.23 39.58 22.83
C ARG A 516 19.00 38.91 21.48
N SER A 517 18.87 39.70 20.43
CA SER A 517 18.91 39.21 19.04
C SER A 517 19.73 40.16 18.17
N GLY A 518 20.89 39.68 17.70
CA GLY A 518 21.83 40.50 16.94
C GLY A 518 22.28 41.75 17.71
N SER A 519 21.92 42.93 17.20
CA SER A 519 22.18 44.23 17.82
C SER A 519 20.96 44.82 18.55
N ALA A 520 19.88 44.06 18.71
CA ALA A 520 18.67 44.48 19.44
C ALA A 520 18.61 43.82 20.82
N GLU A 521 18.43 44.64 21.86
CA GLU A 521 18.12 44.20 23.22
C GLU A 521 16.67 44.57 23.53
N ILE A 522 15.89 43.61 24.01
CA ILE A 522 14.49 43.82 24.43
C ILE A 522 14.39 43.44 25.91
N ILE A 523 13.94 44.41 26.71
CA ILE A 523 13.94 44.32 28.17
C ILE A 523 12.51 44.05 28.67
N ALA A 524 12.39 43.09 29.57
CA ALA A 524 11.19 42.79 30.33
C ALA A 524 11.48 42.78 31.84
N VAL A 525 10.45 43.02 32.65
CA VAL A 525 10.53 42.81 34.10
C VAL A 525 10.44 41.30 34.36
N ASN A 526 11.29 40.76 35.23
CA ASN A 526 11.16 39.36 35.62
C ASN A 526 9.94 39.16 36.54
N PRO A 527 8.92 38.36 36.17
CA PRO A 527 7.72 38.18 37.00
C PRO A 527 7.98 37.32 38.25
N MET A 528 9.14 36.65 38.36
CA MET A 528 9.54 35.87 39.53
C MET A 528 10.31 36.70 40.58
N GLY A 529 10.40 38.02 40.43
CA GLY A 529 11.51 38.78 41.03
C GLY A 529 12.84 38.29 40.44
N GLY A 530 13.94 38.39 41.18
CA GLY A 530 15.25 37.95 40.66
C GLY A 530 16.24 37.45 41.70
N LEU A 531 17.42 37.07 41.21
CA LEU A 531 18.57 36.67 42.00
C LEU A 531 19.87 37.25 41.44
N ASP A 532 20.65 37.89 42.30
CA ASP A 532 21.94 38.52 41.98
C ASP A 532 23.02 38.10 42.99
N ILE A 533 24.28 38.09 42.56
CA ILE A 533 25.44 37.69 43.37
C ILE A 533 26.52 38.74 43.19
N LYS A 534 26.80 39.51 44.25
CA LYS A 534 27.78 40.59 44.25
C LYS A 534 29.03 40.19 45.03
N ASP A 535 30.19 40.47 44.44
CA ASP A 535 31.54 40.21 44.94
C ASP A 535 32.30 41.55 44.95
N THR A 536 32.06 42.38 45.97
CA THR A 536 32.50 43.80 45.99
C THR A 536 33.19 44.21 47.30
N VAL A 537 32.61 43.83 48.44
CA VAL A 537 33.19 44.01 49.80
C VAL A 537 33.24 42.66 50.56
N GLY A 538 32.84 41.60 49.86
CA GLY A 538 32.46 40.28 50.37
C GLY A 538 31.46 39.67 49.37
N LEU A 539 31.11 38.40 49.58
CA LEU A 539 30.11 37.71 48.76
C LEU A 539 28.71 37.93 49.36
N THR A 540 27.86 38.68 48.65
CA THR A 540 26.45 38.85 49.04
C THR A 540 25.53 38.30 47.95
N VAL A 541 24.67 37.35 48.31
CA VAL A 541 23.58 36.84 47.48
C VAL A 541 22.31 37.63 47.79
N TYR A 542 21.77 38.31 46.80
CA TYR A 542 20.48 39.00 46.88
C TYR A 542 19.41 38.22 46.13
N ALA A 543 18.23 38.06 46.72
CA ALA A 543 17.10 37.38 46.10
C ALA A 543 15.76 38.00 46.52
N ASP A 544 14.74 37.84 45.69
CA ASP A 544 13.36 38.20 46.04
C ASP A 544 12.83 37.37 47.22
N ASP A 545 12.11 38.01 48.15
CA ASP A 545 11.64 37.39 49.40
C ASP A 545 10.47 36.41 49.20
N GLU A 546 9.56 36.67 48.26
CA GLU A 546 8.45 35.75 47.93
C GLU A 546 8.94 34.50 47.17
N ASN A 547 10.03 34.62 46.39
CA ASN A 547 10.47 33.58 45.45
C ASN A 547 11.74 32.80 45.89
N TRP A 548 12.32 33.13 47.05
CA TRP A 548 13.58 32.55 47.56
C TRP A 548 13.70 31.02 47.44
N GLU A 549 12.73 30.27 47.96
CA GLU A 549 12.80 28.79 47.98
C GLU A 549 12.71 28.17 46.58
N ILE A 550 12.19 28.90 45.59
CA ILE A 550 12.24 28.52 44.17
C ILE A 550 13.64 28.77 43.61
N PHE A 551 14.21 29.96 43.84
CA PHE A 551 15.56 30.29 43.38
C PHE A 551 16.65 29.40 43.98
N LYS A 552 16.54 29.06 45.27
CA LYS A 552 17.38 28.12 46.02
C LYS A 552 17.43 26.71 45.39
N GLN A 553 16.37 26.29 44.70
CA GLN A 553 16.29 25.01 43.98
C GLN A 553 16.64 25.12 42.49
N THR A 554 16.57 26.30 41.88
CA THR A 554 16.62 26.48 40.41
C THR A 554 17.82 27.31 39.94
N LEU A 555 17.88 28.60 40.28
CA LEU A 555 18.90 29.55 39.80
C LEU A 555 20.17 29.54 40.66
N LEU A 556 20.03 29.63 41.99
CA LEU A 556 21.16 29.81 42.91
C LEU A 556 22.26 28.74 42.75
N PRO A 557 21.96 27.43 42.62
CA PRO A 557 23.01 26.43 42.51
C PRO A 557 23.88 26.59 41.26
N ARG A 558 23.32 27.10 40.15
CA ARG A 558 24.09 27.35 38.93
C ARG A 558 24.80 28.71 38.98
N ARG A 559 24.10 29.78 39.39
CA ARG A 559 24.68 31.13 39.53
C ARG A 559 25.86 31.18 40.53
N LEU A 560 25.78 30.45 41.65
CA LEU A 560 26.88 30.35 42.60
C LEU A 560 28.07 29.58 42.02
N LEU A 561 27.82 28.52 41.24
CA LEU A 561 28.88 27.81 40.53
C LEU A 561 29.48 28.64 39.39
N GLU A 562 28.68 29.44 38.67
CA GLU A 562 29.17 30.38 37.66
C GLU A 562 30.17 31.35 38.29
N TRP A 563 29.86 31.92 39.47
CA TRP A 563 30.81 32.76 40.22
C TRP A 563 32.07 31.99 40.70
N ILE A 564 31.90 30.79 41.27
CA ILE A 564 33.02 29.93 41.73
C ILE A 564 33.95 29.51 40.58
N MET A 565 33.37 29.20 39.40
CA MET A 565 34.09 28.75 38.21
C MET A 565 34.55 29.90 37.30
N THR A 566 34.20 31.15 37.64
CA THR A 566 34.78 32.34 37.01
C THR A 566 36.22 32.54 37.48
N ASP A 567 37.14 32.59 36.52
CA ASP A 567 38.53 32.97 36.72
C ASP A 567 38.64 34.47 37.06
N PRO A 568 39.26 34.85 38.19
CA PRO A 568 39.19 36.22 38.70
C PRO A 568 40.08 37.22 37.93
N ASP A 569 41.10 36.74 37.21
CA ASP A 569 42.01 37.60 36.45
C ASP A 569 41.52 37.84 35.01
N THR A 570 40.83 36.85 34.41
CA THR A 570 40.34 36.90 33.02
C THR A 570 38.83 37.14 32.90
N ASN A 571 38.08 36.99 34.00
CA ASN A 571 36.61 37.02 34.05
C ASN A 571 35.93 36.01 33.11
N VAL A 572 36.59 34.89 32.83
CA VAL A 572 36.05 33.79 32.02
C VAL A 572 35.50 32.69 32.92
N VAL A 573 34.23 32.33 32.71
CA VAL A 573 33.59 31.19 33.36
C VAL A 573 34.13 29.89 32.74
N GLN A 574 34.75 29.03 33.53
CA GLN A 574 35.12 27.68 33.09
C GLN A 574 33.90 26.75 32.99
N ASP A 575 34.06 25.60 32.32
CA ASP A 575 33.00 24.60 32.16
C ASP A 575 32.41 24.16 33.50
N ILE A 576 31.09 23.99 33.55
CA ILE A 576 30.31 23.70 34.77
C ILE A 576 29.56 22.37 34.57
N PRO A 577 30.12 21.24 35.05
CA PRO A 577 29.47 19.95 34.93
C PRO A 577 28.11 19.93 35.65
N GLU A 578 27.08 19.36 35.02
CA GLU A 578 25.75 19.24 35.64
C GLU A 578 25.77 18.41 36.94
N GLN A 579 26.76 17.53 37.14
CA GLN A 579 26.97 16.87 38.44
C GLN A 579 27.32 17.90 39.53
N ALA A 580 28.15 18.90 39.24
CA ALA A 580 28.45 19.98 40.18
C ALA A 580 27.17 20.77 40.51
N VAL A 581 26.33 21.09 39.51
CA VAL A 581 25.05 21.79 39.71
C VAL A 581 24.07 20.96 40.56
N SER A 582 24.02 19.66 40.33
CA SER A 582 23.22 18.70 41.12
C SER A 582 23.70 18.60 42.57
N LEU A 583 25.02 18.49 42.79
CA LEU A 583 25.64 18.48 44.11
C LEU A 583 25.39 19.79 44.86
N MET A 584 25.62 20.93 44.20
CA MET A 584 25.41 22.27 44.76
C MET A 584 23.95 22.45 45.18
N ARG A 585 22.99 22.05 44.32
CA ARG A 585 21.56 22.05 44.65
C ARG A 585 21.26 21.16 45.85
N SER A 586 21.86 19.98 45.90
CA SER A 586 21.66 19.03 47.00
C SER A 586 22.14 19.60 48.33
N ILE A 587 23.33 20.20 48.40
CA ILE A 587 23.88 20.73 49.66
C ILE A 587 23.19 22.01 50.13
N ILE A 588 22.87 22.95 49.22
CA ILE A 588 22.17 24.21 49.56
C ILE A 588 20.80 23.92 50.18
N ASN A 589 20.12 22.86 49.73
CA ASN A 589 18.80 22.48 50.25
C ASN A 589 18.84 21.59 51.50
N VAL A 590 20.02 21.25 52.05
CA VAL A 590 20.11 20.66 53.40
C VAL A 590 19.97 21.77 54.45
N SER A 591 18.96 21.65 55.31
CA SER A 591 18.80 22.51 56.49
C SER A 591 20.02 22.42 57.42
N ASN A 592 20.49 23.57 57.92
CA ASN A 592 21.67 23.68 58.80
C ASN A 592 21.60 22.74 60.03
N ALA A 593 20.41 22.46 60.56
CA ALA A 593 20.20 21.47 61.63
C ALA A 593 20.58 20.01 61.26
N ARG A 594 20.95 19.76 60.00
CA ARG A 594 21.38 18.46 59.44
C ARG A 594 22.65 18.56 58.61
N GLU A 595 23.49 19.58 58.84
CA GLU A 595 24.77 19.79 58.15
C GLU A 595 25.64 18.52 58.06
N HIS A 596 25.69 17.70 59.12
CA HIS A 596 26.39 16.40 59.14
C HIS A 596 25.94 15.38 58.07
N VAL A 597 24.81 15.60 57.40
CA VAL A 597 24.36 14.80 56.24
C VAL A 597 25.08 15.22 54.97
N ILE A 598 25.52 16.49 54.85
CA ILE A 598 26.19 17.03 53.66
C ILE A 598 27.48 16.26 53.37
N SER A 599 28.36 16.10 54.37
CA SER A 599 29.61 15.33 54.19
C SER A 599 29.33 13.92 53.65
N ARG A 600 28.27 13.26 54.14
CA ARG A 600 27.88 11.91 53.69
C ARG A 600 27.32 11.87 52.26
N ILE A 601 26.69 12.96 51.79
CA ILE A 601 26.28 13.10 50.38
C ILE A 601 27.52 13.26 49.51
N LEU A 602 28.44 14.16 49.89
CA LEU A 602 29.68 14.39 49.17
C LEU A 602 30.56 13.13 49.11
N ASP A 603 30.71 12.41 50.22
CA ASP A 603 31.47 11.15 50.29
C ASP A 603 30.87 10.06 49.38
N ALA A 604 29.54 9.96 49.33
CA ALA A 604 28.84 8.98 48.49
C ALA A 604 28.97 9.27 46.98
N GLU A 605 29.06 10.55 46.61
CA GLU A 605 29.28 11.04 45.25
C GLU A 605 30.78 11.11 44.86
N GLY A 606 31.69 10.64 45.74
CA GLY A 606 33.13 10.60 45.48
C GLY A 606 33.87 11.94 45.63
N ILE A 607 33.21 12.96 46.18
CA ILE A 607 33.79 14.28 46.44
C ILE A 607 34.65 14.21 47.71
N VAL A 608 35.93 13.88 47.56
CA VAL A 608 36.91 13.70 48.63
C VAL A 608 36.95 14.87 49.62
N ASP A 609 37.14 14.57 50.91
CA ASP A 609 37.29 15.57 51.95
C ASP A 609 38.61 16.36 51.85
N LEU A 610 38.57 17.66 52.15
CA LEU A 610 39.73 18.55 51.98
C LEU A 610 40.84 18.32 53.00
N GLU A 611 40.55 17.88 54.23
CA GLU A 611 41.61 17.55 55.20
C GLU A 611 42.36 16.29 54.76
N LEU A 612 41.62 15.27 54.30
CA LEU A 612 42.19 14.03 53.75
C LEU A 612 42.98 14.30 52.46
N LEU A 613 42.50 15.21 51.61
CA LEU A 613 43.19 15.60 50.38
C LEU A 613 44.48 16.38 50.67
N GLN A 614 44.46 17.33 51.62
CA GLN A 614 45.64 18.09 52.03
C GLN A 614 46.69 17.25 52.79
N ALA A 615 46.25 16.20 53.48
CA ALA A 615 47.12 15.20 54.11
C ALA A 615 47.75 14.22 53.09
N SER A 616 47.26 14.16 51.85
CA SER A 616 47.81 13.28 50.81
C SER A 616 49.19 13.76 50.34
N PRO A 617 50.24 12.91 50.36
CA PRO A 617 51.57 13.28 49.89
C PRO A 617 51.61 13.57 48.38
N TYR A 618 50.60 13.13 47.62
CA TYR A 618 50.51 13.32 46.17
C TYR A 618 49.85 14.64 45.76
N TRP A 619 49.10 15.30 46.65
CA TRP A 619 48.35 16.53 46.31
C TRP A 619 49.27 17.69 45.93
N ARG A 620 50.38 17.87 46.66
CA ARG A 620 51.31 19.00 46.46
C ARG A 620 52.13 18.93 45.17
N VAL A 621 52.21 17.77 44.52
CA VAL A 621 53.05 17.54 43.33
C VAL A 621 52.54 18.33 42.11
N ASN A 622 51.25 18.65 42.06
CA ASN A 622 50.66 19.41 40.95
C ASN A 622 50.55 20.93 41.20
N SER A 623 50.82 21.41 42.42
CA SER A 623 50.68 22.84 42.77
C SER A 623 51.94 23.68 42.60
N GLU A 624 53.11 23.07 42.37
CA GLU A 624 54.37 23.77 42.11
C GLU A 624 54.89 23.52 40.69
N ARG A 625 54.33 24.24 39.70
CA ARG A 625 55.06 24.47 38.45
C ARG A 625 56.13 25.53 38.70
N GLN A 626 57.38 25.11 38.89
CA GLN A 626 58.52 26.02 38.74
C GLN A 626 58.62 26.49 37.28
N PRO A 627 59.00 27.76 37.02
CA PRO A 627 59.30 28.23 35.67
C PRO A 627 60.57 27.55 35.13
N ASP A 628 60.63 27.28 33.83
CA ASP A 628 61.68 26.50 33.20
C ASP A 628 63.10 27.03 33.44
N ALA A 629 63.97 26.16 33.97
CA ALA A 629 65.40 26.38 34.11
C ALA A 629 66.17 25.61 33.00
N THR A 630 66.75 26.37 32.08
CA THR A 630 67.33 25.91 30.81
C THR A 630 68.60 25.04 30.96
N ILE A 631 68.94 24.30 29.88
CA ILE A 631 70.26 23.74 29.49
C ILE A 631 70.50 22.21 29.75
N SER A 632 70.10 21.43 28.73
CA SER A 632 70.95 20.56 27.87
C SER A 632 71.78 19.38 28.42
N THR A 633 71.62 18.25 27.69
CA THR A 633 72.63 17.18 27.38
C THR A 633 73.12 16.26 28.52
N SER A 634 73.42 14.96 28.30
CA SER A 634 73.52 14.13 27.07
C SER A 634 73.34 12.61 27.34
N LYS A 635 72.89 11.84 26.33
CA LYS A 635 73.21 10.41 26.01
C LYS A 635 73.06 9.33 27.10
N ALA A 636 72.59 8.11 26.86
CA ALA A 636 71.90 7.42 25.74
C ALA A 636 71.46 6.01 26.30
N ASP A 637 70.98 4.97 25.59
CA ASP A 637 70.79 4.70 24.15
C ASP A 637 69.77 3.54 23.95
N GLN A 638 69.26 3.36 22.72
CA GLN A 638 68.53 2.16 22.19
C GLN A 638 67.17 1.81 22.86
N PHE A 639 66.12 1.33 22.16
CA PHE A 639 66.05 0.56 20.91
C PHE A 639 65.07 1.14 19.84
N ALA A 640 65.20 0.65 18.60
CA ALA A 640 64.35 0.96 17.43
C ALA A 640 63.24 -0.12 17.23
N ALA A 641 62.31 -0.12 16.26
CA ALA A 641 61.89 0.77 15.14
C ALA A 641 60.40 0.44 14.82
N SER A 642 59.56 1.30 14.21
CA SER A 642 59.45 1.57 12.76
C SER A 642 58.28 2.57 12.55
N LYS A 643 58.26 3.61 11.71
CA LYS A 643 58.70 3.89 10.31
C LYS A 643 57.55 3.87 9.27
N ILE A 644 56.85 5.00 9.14
CA ILE A 644 56.25 5.56 7.90
C ILE A 644 56.50 7.09 8.02
N ILE A 645 57.58 7.62 7.44
CA ILE A 645 57.71 8.22 6.08
C ILE A 645 57.03 9.59 5.97
N ASP A 646 57.88 10.61 5.79
CA ASP A 646 57.60 12.03 5.59
C ASP A 646 57.24 12.37 4.12
N ASP A 647 56.65 13.56 3.89
CA ASP A 647 57.37 14.69 3.29
C ASP A 647 56.47 15.97 3.29
N SER A 648 56.89 17.02 4.02
CA SER A 648 57.48 18.28 3.51
C SER A 648 56.43 19.29 2.99
N ASP A 649 56.04 20.33 3.74
CA ASP A 649 56.79 21.53 4.17
C ASP A 649 56.77 22.69 3.15
N SER A 650 56.35 23.88 3.61
CA SER A 650 56.57 25.21 3.00
C SER A 650 55.84 26.32 3.79
N THR A 651 56.59 27.15 4.49
CA THR A 651 56.26 28.55 4.84
C THR A 651 57.33 29.48 4.21
N PRO A 652 57.19 30.83 4.17
CA PRO A 652 56.17 31.72 4.74
C PRO A 652 55.58 32.77 3.73
N ALA A 653 54.91 33.78 4.27
CA ALA A 653 54.35 34.99 3.63
C ALA A 653 55.48 36.03 3.22
N PRO A 654 55.26 37.31 2.78
CA PRO A 654 54.06 38.17 2.99
C PRO A 654 53.67 39.32 1.98
N ALA A 655 52.43 39.81 2.19
CA ALA A 655 51.99 41.23 2.19
C ALA A 655 51.79 42.10 0.91
N TYR A 656 50.99 43.17 1.14
CA TYR A 656 50.77 44.43 0.39
C TYR A 656 49.73 44.53 -0.76
N SER A 657 48.52 44.95 -0.36
CA SER A 657 47.85 46.21 -0.79
C SER A 657 46.98 46.34 -2.07
N GLN A 658 45.92 47.15 -1.84
CA GLN A 658 45.26 48.15 -2.71
C GLN A 658 44.04 47.80 -3.58
N ALA A 659 43.07 48.73 -3.47
CA ALA A 659 42.09 49.21 -4.46
C ALA A 659 41.08 48.21 -5.08
N GLY A 660 39.79 48.47 -4.82
CA GLY A 660 38.74 48.24 -5.81
C GLY A 660 38.43 49.52 -6.61
N PRO A 661 37.52 49.47 -7.59
CA PRO A 661 36.89 50.67 -8.16
C PRO A 661 35.38 50.73 -7.88
N SER A 662 34.79 51.91 -8.01
CA SER A 662 33.35 52.16 -7.86
C SER A 662 32.79 53.06 -8.98
N TYR A 663 31.55 52.78 -9.38
CA TYR A 663 30.68 53.64 -10.19
C TYR A 663 29.26 53.45 -9.61
N SER A 664 28.57 54.46 -9.08
CA SER A 664 27.98 55.63 -9.77
C SER A 664 27.05 55.19 -10.91
N ARG A 665 25.71 55.11 -10.73
CA ARG A 665 24.69 56.11 -10.34
C ARG A 665 24.10 56.82 -11.57
N ASP A 666 22.80 56.66 -11.76
CA ASP A 666 21.96 57.59 -12.54
C ASP A 666 20.52 57.62 -11.97
N GLU A 667 19.70 58.61 -12.34
CA GLU A 667 18.44 58.95 -11.64
C GLU A 667 17.20 59.15 -12.55
N ARG A 668 16.00 58.99 -11.93
CA ARG A 668 14.72 59.70 -12.22
C ARG A 668 13.75 59.15 -13.31
N PRO A 669 12.45 59.52 -13.26
CA PRO A 669 11.35 58.56 -13.48
C PRO A 669 10.22 59.03 -14.42
N ALA A 670 9.11 58.28 -14.48
CA ALA A 670 7.82 58.70 -15.06
C ALA A 670 6.62 58.34 -14.15
N TYR A 671 5.53 59.12 -14.25
CA TYR A 671 4.34 59.08 -13.36
C TYR A 671 3.04 59.04 -14.18
N SER A 672 2.13 58.08 -13.91
CA SER A 672 0.66 58.20 -14.08
C SER A 672 -0.02 56.90 -13.61
N LYS A 673 -0.74 56.86 -12.48
CA LYS A 673 -2.15 57.30 -12.27
C LYS A 673 -3.17 56.57 -13.14
N GLY A 674 -4.10 55.80 -12.53
CA GLY A 674 -5.17 55.10 -13.25
C GLY A 674 -6.18 54.26 -12.43
N GLU A 675 -6.38 54.53 -11.14
CA GLU A 675 -7.51 53.98 -10.35
C GLU A 675 -8.78 54.86 -10.50
N PRO A 676 -10.00 54.42 -10.09
CA PRO A 676 -10.55 53.05 -9.97
C PRO A 676 -11.74 52.90 -10.97
N SER A 677 -12.94 52.29 -10.82
CA SER A 677 -13.68 51.64 -9.71
C SER A 677 -14.90 50.82 -10.23
N TYR A 678 -15.39 49.84 -9.43
CA TYR A 678 -16.80 49.37 -9.36
C TYR A 678 -17.44 48.69 -10.61
N THR A 679 -18.52 47.87 -10.57
CA THR A 679 -19.39 47.37 -9.47
C THR A 679 -20.03 46.01 -9.82
N THR A 680 -19.95 45.05 -8.88
CA THR A 680 -21.02 44.13 -8.39
C THR A 680 -22.08 43.46 -9.30
N ARG A 681 -22.23 42.12 -9.13
CA ARG A 681 -23.42 41.40 -8.55
C ARG A 681 -24.15 40.31 -9.39
N THR A 682 -24.32 39.13 -8.74
CA THR A 682 -25.44 38.14 -8.80
C THR A 682 -25.78 37.34 -10.09
N GLU A 683 -25.90 36.02 -9.90
CA GLU A 683 -27.14 35.19 -10.04
C GLU A 683 -28.26 35.68 -11.02
N ARG A 684 -28.93 34.84 -11.83
CA ARG A 684 -29.52 33.53 -11.45
C ARG A 684 -30.07 32.72 -12.66
N THR A 685 -29.91 31.40 -12.64
CA THR A 685 -30.83 30.28 -13.05
C THR A 685 -31.80 30.35 -14.27
N TYR A 686 -32.02 29.16 -14.86
CA TYR A 686 -33.11 28.73 -15.79
C TYR A 686 -32.98 29.17 -17.28
N SER A 687 -33.43 28.41 -18.29
CA SER A 687 -33.72 26.96 -18.43
C SER A 687 -34.15 26.62 -19.88
N ASN A 688 -33.83 25.40 -20.36
CA ASN A 688 -34.46 24.63 -21.47
C ASN A 688 -34.46 25.23 -22.89
N GLY A 689 -34.19 24.40 -23.93
CA GLY A 689 -34.39 24.80 -25.33
C GLY A 689 -33.68 23.96 -26.41
N GLU A 690 -34.07 22.70 -26.61
CA GLU A 690 -33.86 21.99 -27.88
C GLU A 690 -35.08 22.19 -28.83
N PRO A 691 -35.08 21.67 -30.07
CA PRO A 691 -34.25 22.07 -31.22
C PRO A 691 -35.19 22.55 -32.38
N PRO A 692 -34.73 22.73 -33.65
CA PRO A 692 -34.73 21.58 -34.57
C PRO A 692 -33.73 21.61 -35.77
N TYR A 693 -33.50 20.42 -36.34
CA TYR A 693 -33.17 20.09 -37.74
C TYR A 693 -32.81 21.21 -38.76
N SER A 694 -31.67 21.01 -39.47
CA SER A 694 -31.70 20.67 -40.91
C SER A 694 -30.37 20.12 -41.45
N LYS A 695 -30.45 19.41 -42.58
CA LYS A 695 -29.36 18.69 -43.27
C LYS A 695 -28.52 19.64 -44.14
N GLU A 696 -27.24 19.33 -44.37
CA GLU A 696 -26.71 19.00 -45.70
C GLU A 696 -25.24 18.51 -45.67
N ASP A 697 -24.87 17.75 -46.70
CA ASP A 697 -23.63 16.93 -46.89
C ASP A 697 -23.49 16.72 -48.43
N PRO A 698 -22.37 16.30 -49.06
CA PRO A 698 -21.00 16.06 -48.57
C PRO A 698 -19.87 16.69 -49.42
N VAL A 699 -18.61 16.65 -48.94
CA VAL A 699 -17.41 16.80 -49.80
C VAL A 699 -16.35 15.72 -49.53
N LYS A 700 -15.92 15.06 -50.61
CA LYS A 700 -14.96 13.93 -50.62
C LYS A 700 -13.53 14.37 -50.37
N ARG A 701 -12.74 13.54 -49.65
CA ARG A 701 -11.29 13.37 -49.88
C ARG A 701 -10.94 11.89 -49.99
N ARG A 702 -9.87 11.57 -50.73
CA ARG A 702 -9.38 10.20 -50.99
C ARG A 702 -8.04 9.98 -50.29
N SER A 703 -7.82 8.78 -49.77
CA SER A 703 -6.52 8.30 -49.29
C SER A 703 -5.76 7.52 -50.39
N PRO A 704 -4.41 7.46 -50.35
CA PRO A 704 -3.59 6.73 -51.31
C PRO A 704 -3.51 5.20 -51.03
N PRO A 705 -3.10 4.37 -52.00
CA PRO A 705 -3.11 2.91 -51.88
C PRO A 705 -1.78 2.29 -51.37
N PRO A 706 -1.81 1.07 -50.80
CA PRO A 706 -0.63 0.27 -50.44
C PRO A 706 -0.02 -0.52 -51.63
N PRO A 707 1.24 -1.00 -51.53
CA PRO A 707 1.93 -1.75 -52.58
C PRO A 707 1.49 -3.23 -52.71
N PRO A 708 1.78 -3.90 -53.85
CA PRO A 708 1.29 -5.26 -54.16
C PRO A 708 2.12 -6.41 -53.54
N PRO A 709 1.53 -7.62 -53.39
CA PRO A 709 2.18 -8.77 -52.77
C PRO A 709 3.04 -9.61 -53.73
N ALA A 710 4.12 -10.21 -53.21
CA ALA A 710 4.94 -11.20 -53.91
C ALA A 710 4.47 -12.65 -53.65
N LYS A 711 4.73 -13.54 -54.62
CA LYS A 711 4.54 -15.00 -54.59
C LYS A 711 5.54 -15.66 -55.57
N PRO A 712 5.77 -16.98 -55.54
CA PRO A 712 6.17 -17.76 -54.36
C PRO A 712 7.31 -18.73 -54.72
N ASP A 713 8.45 -18.67 -54.04
CA ASP A 713 9.54 -19.62 -54.31
C ASP A 713 9.35 -20.97 -53.61
N SER A 714 9.70 -22.03 -54.33
CA SER A 714 9.50 -23.42 -53.89
C SER A 714 10.82 -24.18 -53.85
N LEU A 715 11.06 -24.94 -52.78
CA LEU A 715 11.79 -26.21 -52.86
C LEU A 715 11.60 -27.07 -51.60
N ARG A 716 11.90 -28.37 -51.74
CA ARG A 716 11.85 -29.39 -50.68
C ARG A 716 13.24 -29.55 -50.06
N ASP A 717 13.36 -29.88 -48.77
CA ASP A 717 13.52 -31.29 -48.38
C ASP A 717 13.47 -31.61 -46.86
N ARG A 718 13.00 -32.83 -46.57
CA ARG A 718 13.35 -33.75 -45.46
C ARG A 718 13.32 -33.29 -43.99
N LEU A 719 12.29 -33.79 -43.29
CA LEU A 719 12.26 -34.03 -41.84
C LEU A 719 13.23 -35.17 -41.41
N PRO A 720 13.81 -35.09 -40.20
CA PRO A 720 14.09 -36.25 -39.35
C PRO A 720 12.91 -36.56 -38.41
N VAL A 721 12.59 -37.84 -38.20
CA VAL A 721 11.45 -38.27 -37.37
C VAL A 721 11.83 -38.32 -35.89
N SER A 722 11.06 -37.66 -35.02
CA SER A 722 11.23 -37.71 -33.54
C SER A 722 10.09 -38.46 -32.84
N LYS A 723 10.41 -39.09 -31.69
CA LYS A 723 9.65 -40.19 -31.07
C LYS A 723 8.38 -39.80 -30.29
N ARG A 724 7.63 -38.78 -30.69
CA ARG A 724 6.32 -38.42 -30.06
C ARG A 724 5.10 -39.15 -30.67
N GLY A 725 5.28 -39.87 -31.78
CA GLY A 725 4.18 -40.51 -32.52
C GLY A 725 3.56 -41.79 -31.91
N LEU A 726 4.18 -42.41 -30.90
CA LEU A 726 3.65 -43.65 -30.30
C LEU A 726 2.69 -43.42 -29.13
N GLN A 727 2.93 -42.41 -28.28
CA GLN A 727 2.13 -42.21 -27.06
C GLN A 727 0.68 -41.80 -27.34
N ARG A 728 0.41 -41.04 -28.43
CA ARG A 728 -0.98 -40.72 -28.83
C ARG A 728 -1.84 -41.96 -29.08
N ARG A 729 -1.28 -43.04 -29.66
CA ARG A 729 -2.02 -44.27 -29.95
C ARG A 729 -2.37 -45.13 -28.72
N VAL A 730 -1.82 -44.80 -27.55
CA VAL A 730 -2.20 -45.44 -26.28
C VAL A 730 -3.33 -44.65 -25.62
N SER A 731 -3.23 -43.32 -25.59
CA SER A 731 -4.32 -42.42 -25.15
C SER A 731 -5.60 -42.66 -25.97
N GLU A 732 -5.49 -42.66 -27.31
CA GLU A 732 -6.57 -42.96 -28.26
C GLU A 732 -7.17 -44.39 -28.12
N LYS A 733 -6.65 -45.23 -27.22
CA LYS A 733 -7.26 -46.53 -26.87
C LYS A 733 -7.95 -46.50 -25.49
N GLN A 734 -7.36 -45.83 -24.50
CA GLN A 734 -7.94 -45.72 -23.16
C GLN A 734 -9.22 -44.85 -23.16
N ASP A 735 -9.28 -43.80 -23.98
CA ASP A 735 -10.49 -42.98 -24.14
C ASP A 735 -11.71 -43.81 -24.62
N TRP A 736 -11.47 -44.86 -25.42
CA TRP A 736 -12.51 -45.77 -25.94
C TRP A 736 -12.96 -46.83 -24.93
N GLU A 737 -12.11 -47.17 -23.97
CA GLU A 737 -12.44 -48.08 -22.88
C GLU A 737 -13.22 -47.32 -21.79
N GLY A 738 -12.92 -46.04 -21.56
CA GLY A 738 -13.62 -45.18 -20.60
C GLY A 738 -15.06 -44.80 -21.00
N ASP A 739 -15.27 -44.27 -22.22
CA ASP A 739 -16.60 -43.80 -22.68
C ASP A 739 -17.64 -44.95 -22.83
N PHE A 740 -17.26 -46.22 -22.71
CA PHE A 740 -18.16 -47.37 -22.90
C PHE A 740 -18.79 -47.91 -21.59
N VAL A 741 -18.03 -48.00 -20.49
CA VAL A 741 -18.46 -48.65 -19.23
C VAL A 741 -19.74 -48.02 -18.66
N ALA A 742 -19.97 -46.73 -18.91
CA ALA A 742 -21.17 -46.02 -18.49
C ALA A 742 -22.50 -46.51 -19.12
N ASN A 743 -22.47 -47.37 -20.14
CA ASN A 743 -23.67 -47.80 -20.90
C ASN A 743 -24.11 -49.26 -20.66
N GLU A 744 -23.59 -49.98 -19.66
CA GLU A 744 -23.96 -51.40 -19.43
C GLU A 744 -25.40 -51.61 -18.90
N ALA A 745 -26.03 -50.58 -18.33
CA ALA A 745 -27.32 -50.66 -17.63
C ALA A 745 -28.57 -50.78 -18.54
N THR A 746 -28.55 -51.60 -19.61
CA THR A 746 -29.77 -51.87 -20.42
C THR A 746 -29.79 -53.21 -21.17
N LEU A 747 -29.43 -54.31 -20.50
CA LEU A 747 -29.77 -55.66 -20.97
C LEU A 747 -31.26 -55.96 -20.75
N VAL A 748 -32.10 -55.63 -21.73
CA VAL A 748 -33.53 -56.01 -21.78
C VAL A 748 -33.69 -57.38 -22.45
N ASP A 749 -34.57 -58.21 -21.91
CA ASP A 749 -34.81 -59.57 -22.37
C ASP A 749 -35.39 -59.63 -23.80
N PHE A 750 -35.10 -60.72 -24.52
CA PHE A 750 -35.49 -60.95 -25.91
C PHE A 750 -36.30 -62.26 -26.03
N THR A 751 -37.40 -62.33 -25.30
CA THR A 751 -38.47 -63.32 -25.50
C THR A 751 -39.81 -62.59 -25.71
N GLY A 752 -40.54 -62.97 -26.76
CA GLY A 752 -41.68 -62.18 -27.27
C GLY A 752 -42.08 -62.63 -28.66
N GLU A 753 -42.61 -63.85 -28.77
CA GLU A 753 -43.30 -64.33 -29.97
C GLU A 753 -44.81 -64.11 -29.78
N ASP A 754 -45.34 -63.02 -30.33
CA ASP A 754 -46.78 -62.86 -30.46
C ASP A 754 -47.27 -63.64 -31.69
N ALA A 755 -48.08 -64.67 -31.42
CA ALA A 755 -48.78 -65.47 -32.40
C ALA A 755 -50.28 -65.09 -32.46
N TYR A 756 -50.96 -65.58 -33.50
CA TYR A 756 -52.36 -65.30 -33.86
C TYR A 756 -52.62 -63.86 -34.37
N GLY A 757 -53.52 -63.66 -35.34
CA GLY A 757 -54.29 -64.66 -36.09
C GLY A 757 -54.98 -64.03 -37.31
N ILE A 758 -55.51 -64.87 -38.20
CA ILE A 758 -56.36 -64.43 -39.31
C ILE A 758 -57.83 -64.62 -38.87
N ASP A 759 -58.48 -63.51 -38.53
CA ASP A 759 -59.74 -63.03 -39.12
C ASP A 759 -60.03 -61.60 -38.63
#